data_AF-A0A845YC40-F1
#
_entry.id   AF-A0A845YC40-F1
#
_cell.length_a   1.000
_cell.length_b   1.000
_cell.length_c   1.000
_cell.angle_alpha   90.00
_cell.angle_beta   90.00
_cell.angle_gamma   90.00
#
_symmetry.space_group_name_H-M   'P 1'
#
loop_
_entity.id
_entity.type
_entity.pdbx_description
1 polymer ?
#
loop_
_entity_poly.entity_id
_entity_poly.type
_entity_poly.pdbx_seq_one_letter_code
_entity_poly.pdbx_strand_id
1 'polypeptide(L)'
;MDVQAALEWAEQLIHAKTGKYLNDLERKVFVGSWQNLTYRQIDLDRAEYLEKYVGFHLWRKLSTALGERVTKKNFRGALERSLKSQLARETTRKVFISHRLELPDLSLAMQFCEAINAAGYQAFMASVAETLVELPTDNCQGSSYQDWPANIDAELQQCDYFLLLLSPQAAVSEMVIEELRRARELRDGRTNGKPIILPVRVNCSPTLPLNHDLRGYLEGIVQREWNSPTDTSILLQEILSLLPQAETRGWEEAEPTPNPSQEGNRRQKAEGEEPGCKIERNDNYLAGHDINLHAPPLPVAEPELPTGQVRLASAFYLERVPYEAQCYREILQPGSLIRIKAPRQMGKTSLMARILYQAREQGYRTVPLSLQHADTGIFANLNQLLQWLCARITRKLRLPDQVDDYWTDTYGSKDNCTAYFEDYLLPAADEPLVLGLDEVDRVFQYPNISDDFFGLLRAWYEEAGYGDLNSDLWNKLRLVVVHSTEVYIPLNVNQSPFNVGLPIELSEFSSGQVSTLAQQHGLHWHSSQVEQLMTMVGGHPYLVRVALYHLAQQQLSLEKLLSTAPTEAGIYGDHLRRHLWTLQQHPELAAAFAKVVIAKEPVELESVLAFKLHSMGLVQLRGNKVMPSFELYRQYFSATRWGMGNGE
;
A
#
# COMPACT_ATOMS: atom_id res chain seq x y z
N MET A 1 7.99 0.03 -45.53
CA MET A 1 6.59 0.03 -45.09
C MET A 1 5.70 0.05 -46.32
N ASP A 2 4.69 -0.82 -46.40
CA ASP A 2 3.70 -0.78 -47.49
C ASP A 2 2.82 0.48 -47.40
N VAL A 3 2.24 0.94 -48.52
CA VAL A 3 1.44 2.17 -48.58
C VAL A 3 0.20 2.11 -47.70
N GLN A 4 -0.44 0.94 -47.59
CA GLN A 4 -1.64 0.79 -46.79
C GLN A 4 -1.30 0.84 -45.29
N ALA A 5 -0.26 0.13 -44.88
CA ALA A 5 0.28 0.20 -43.51
C ALA A 5 0.76 1.61 -43.15
N ALA A 6 1.37 2.33 -44.10
CA ALA A 6 1.80 3.72 -43.90
C ALA A 6 0.62 4.68 -43.70
N LEU A 7 -0.47 4.46 -44.43
CA LEU A 7 -1.68 5.26 -44.31
C LEU A 7 -2.35 5.01 -42.97
N GLU A 8 -2.54 3.75 -42.58
CA GLU A 8 -3.10 3.38 -41.28
C GLU A 8 -2.28 3.97 -40.12
N TRP A 9 -0.96 3.88 -40.21
CA TRP A 9 -0.05 4.47 -39.23
C TRP A 9 -0.20 6.00 -39.13
N ALA A 10 -0.26 6.68 -40.26
CA ALA A 10 -0.49 8.12 -40.32
C ALA A 10 -1.84 8.52 -39.72
N GLU A 11 -2.90 7.74 -39.98
CA GLU A 11 -4.23 7.99 -39.42
C GLU A 11 -4.26 7.82 -37.91
N GLN A 12 -3.63 6.78 -37.37
CA GLN A 12 -3.51 6.57 -35.93
C GLN A 12 -2.79 7.74 -35.25
N LEU A 13 -1.66 8.17 -35.80
CA LEU A 13 -0.89 9.31 -35.27
C LEU A 13 -1.69 10.63 -35.29
N ILE A 14 -2.38 10.90 -36.39
CA ILE A 14 -3.19 12.12 -36.52
C ILE A 14 -4.40 12.05 -35.58
N HIS A 15 -5.06 10.91 -35.47
CA HIS A 15 -6.19 10.72 -34.56
C HIS A 15 -5.77 10.90 -33.09
N ALA A 16 -4.66 10.28 -32.68
CA ALA A 16 -4.14 10.38 -31.31
C ALA A 16 -3.83 11.82 -30.89
N LYS A 17 -3.40 12.69 -31.82
CA LYS A 17 -3.06 14.10 -31.52
C LYS A 17 -4.16 15.10 -31.81
N THR A 18 -5.07 14.81 -32.73
CA THR A 18 -6.06 15.80 -33.21
C THR A 18 -7.51 15.37 -33.03
N GLY A 19 -7.76 14.09 -32.67
CA GLY A 19 -9.10 13.50 -32.56
C GLY A 19 -9.85 13.38 -33.89
N LYS A 20 -9.19 13.58 -35.04
CA LYS A 20 -9.79 13.60 -36.37
C LYS A 20 -9.09 12.61 -37.31
N TYR A 21 -9.86 12.03 -38.21
CA TYR A 21 -9.36 11.16 -39.28
C TYR A 21 -9.03 11.97 -40.56
N LEU A 22 -8.26 11.35 -41.46
CA LEU A 22 -8.05 11.90 -42.80
C LEU A 22 -9.33 11.77 -43.62
N ASN A 23 -9.66 12.81 -44.38
CA ASN A 23 -10.77 12.73 -45.35
C ASN A 23 -10.33 12.00 -46.64
N ASP A 24 -11.29 11.64 -47.50
CA ASP A 24 -11.01 10.85 -48.71
C ASP A 24 -10.03 11.53 -49.70
N LEU A 25 -10.06 12.86 -49.78
CA LEU A 25 -9.11 13.61 -50.60
C LEU A 25 -7.71 13.61 -49.99
N GLU A 26 -7.58 13.75 -48.68
CA GLU A 26 -6.31 13.66 -47.95
C GLU A 26 -5.71 12.25 -48.06
N ARG A 27 -6.54 11.20 -47.94
CA ARG A 27 -6.14 9.80 -48.17
C ARG A 27 -5.61 9.60 -49.59
N LYS A 28 -6.34 10.08 -50.61
CA LYS A 28 -5.89 10.03 -52.02
C LYS A 28 -4.57 10.76 -52.22
N VAL A 29 -4.43 11.96 -51.65
CA VAL A 29 -3.18 12.73 -51.75
C VAL A 29 -2.02 12.02 -51.06
N PHE A 30 -2.26 11.41 -49.90
CA PHE A 30 -1.26 10.63 -49.17
C PHE A 30 -0.78 9.43 -49.99
N VAL A 31 -1.71 8.58 -50.45
CA VAL A 31 -1.41 7.39 -51.25
C VAL A 31 -0.70 7.77 -52.56
N GLY A 32 -1.22 8.76 -53.29
CA GLY A 32 -0.59 9.22 -54.53
C GLY A 32 0.80 9.80 -54.31
N SER A 33 1.01 10.54 -53.22
CA SER A 33 2.35 11.02 -52.85
C SER A 33 3.28 9.87 -52.41
N TRP A 34 2.75 8.81 -51.81
CA TRP A 34 3.49 7.59 -51.45
C TRP A 34 3.88 6.75 -52.68
N GLN A 35 3.21 6.97 -53.81
CA GLN A 35 3.54 6.36 -55.10
C GLN A 35 4.38 7.28 -56.00
N ASN A 36 4.92 8.38 -55.47
CA ASN A 36 5.69 9.39 -56.21
C ASN A 36 4.89 10.12 -57.32
N LEU A 37 3.56 10.14 -57.25
CA LEU A 37 2.73 10.87 -58.21
C LEU A 37 2.75 12.37 -57.93
N THR A 38 2.77 13.19 -58.98
CA THR A 38 2.55 14.64 -58.91
C THR A 38 1.07 14.95 -58.62
N TYR A 39 0.76 16.14 -58.09
CA TYR A 39 -0.65 16.50 -57.83
C TYR A 39 -1.53 16.43 -59.09
N ARG A 40 -0.95 16.76 -60.25
CA ARG A 40 -1.59 16.63 -61.56
C ARG A 40 -1.84 15.20 -62.00
N GLN A 41 -1.03 14.24 -61.55
CA GLN A 41 -1.25 12.81 -61.79
C GLN A 41 -2.24 12.19 -60.81
N ILE A 42 -2.41 12.80 -59.63
CA ILE A 42 -3.40 12.35 -58.62
C ILE A 42 -4.80 12.78 -59.03
N ASP A 43 -4.95 14.03 -59.49
CA ASP A 43 -6.20 14.56 -60.04
C ASP A 43 -5.87 15.66 -61.04
N LEU A 44 -6.13 15.39 -62.33
CA LEU A 44 -5.78 16.31 -63.42
C LEU A 44 -6.58 17.63 -63.32
N ASP A 45 -7.85 17.53 -62.94
CA ASP A 45 -8.81 18.64 -62.96
C ASP A 45 -8.67 19.52 -61.71
N ARG A 46 -8.15 18.95 -60.62
CA ARG A 46 -8.01 19.64 -59.32
C ARG A 46 -6.57 19.81 -58.85
N ALA A 47 -5.59 19.66 -59.74
CA ALA A 47 -4.17 19.67 -59.40
C ALA A 47 -3.76 20.88 -58.53
N GLU A 48 -4.20 22.08 -58.90
CA GLU A 48 -3.89 23.32 -58.19
C GLU A 48 -4.56 23.39 -56.80
N TYR A 49 -5.79 22.89 -56.68
CA TYR A 49 -6.51 22.79 -55.41
C TYR A 49 -5.88 21.76 -54.47
N LEU A 50 -5.46 20.61 -55.01
CA LEU A 50 -4.75 19.58 -54.25
C LEU A 50 -3.42 20.09 -53.72
N GLU A 51 -2.67 20.86 -54.51
CA GLU A 51 -1.39 21.40 -54.07
C GLU A 51 -1.54 22.51 -53.04
N LYS A 52 -2.41 23.50 -53.30
CA LYS A 52 -2.55 24.69 -52.44
C LYS A 52 -3.29 24.43 -51.13
N TYR A 53 -4.27 23.53 -51.12
CA TYR A 53 -5.15 23.34 -49.97
C TYR A 53 -5.01 21.95 -49.36
N VAL A 54 -5.34 20.88 -50.10
CA VAL A 54 -5.42 19.53 -49.53
C VAL A 54 -4.06 19.02 -49.06
N GLY A 55 -3.04 19.12 -49.92
CA GLY A 55 -1.67 18.73 -49.62
C GLY A 55 -1.07 19.59 -48.51
N PHE A 56 -1.24 20.91 -48.58
CA PHE A 56 -0.79 21.83 -47.52
C PHE A 56 -1.37 21.46 -46.15
N HIS A 57 -2.67 21.22 -46.05
CA HIS A 57 -3.31 20.82 -44.80
C HIS A 57 -2.86 19.45 -44.30
N LEU A 58 -2.74 18.46 -45.20
CA LEU A 58 -2.25 17.12 -44.86
C LEU A 58 -0.84 17.16 -44.26
N TRP A 59 0.10 17.84 -44.92
CA TRP A 59 1.48 17.93 -44.44
C TRP A 59 1.59 18.71 -43.13
N ARG A 60 0.72 19.72 -42.93
CA ARG A 60 0.62 20.43 -41.64
C ARG A 60 0.11 19.52 -40.53
N LYS A 61 -0.95 18.73 -40.78
CA LYS A 61 -1.48 17.75 -39.81
C LYS A 61 -0.40 16.73 -39.42
N LEU A 62 0.32 16.19 -40.39
CA LEU A 62 1.43 15.25 -40.12
C LEU A 62 2.59 15.92 -39.38
N SER A 63 2.90 17.18 -39.68
CA SER A 63 3.93 17.92 -38.94
C SER A 63 3.54 18.09 -37.47
N THR A 64 2.26 18.42 -37.21
CA THR A 64 1.73 18.53 -35.85
C THR A 64 1.73 17.18 -35.13
N ALA A 65 1.34 16.11 -35.83
CA ALA A 65 1.27 14.77 -35.24
C ALA A 65 2.67 14.22 -34.89
N LEU A 66 3.66 14.47 -35.75
CA LEU A 66 5.03 13.96 -35.59
C LEU A 66 5.96 14.90 -34.81
N GLY A 67 5.57 16.15 -34.60
CA GLY A 67 6.40 17.15 -33.91
C GLY A 67 7.61 17.63 -34.70
N GLU A 68 7.73 17.24 -35.97
CA GLU A 68 8.79 17.70 -36.90
C GLU A 68 8.18 18.26 -38.20
N ARG A 69 8.96 19.01 -38.97
CA ARG A 69 8.47 19.60 -40.22
C ARG A 69 8.32 18.52 -41.31
N VAL A 70 7.07 18.21 -41.66
CA VAL A 70 6.71 17.24 -42.71
C VAL A 70 6.29 17.96 -44.00
N THR A 71 6.73 17.42 -45.12
CA THR A 71 6.47 17.85 -46.50
C THR A 71 6.32 16.63 -47.40
N LYS A 72 5.79 16.82 -48.61
CA LYS A 72 5.70 15.76 -49.63
C LYS A 72 7.05 15.06 -49.92
N LYS A 73 8.19 15.71 -49.68
CA LYS A 73 9.52 15.14 -49.96
C LYS A 73 10.08 14.28 -48.81
N ASN A 74 9.68 14.52 -47.57
CA ASN A 74 10.28 13.88 -46.39
C ASN A 74 9.29 13.07 -45.53
N PHE A 75 7.98 13.10 -45.81
CA PHE A 75 6.97 12.42 -45.02
C PHE A 75 7.18 10.90 -44.88
N ARG A 76 7.72 10.21 -45.90
CA ARG A 76 8.08 8.79 -45.80
C ARG A 76 9.10 8.54 -44.71
N GLY A 77 10.23 9.26 -44.77
CA GLY A 77 11.28 9.13 -43.77
C GLY A 77 10.83 9.56 -42.37
N ALA A 78 9.95 10.54 -42.27
CA ALA A 78 9.35 10.99 -41.01
C ALA A 78 8.50 9.88 -40.37
N LEU A 79 7.62 9.25 -41.15
CA LEU A 79 6.77 8.15 -40.69
C LEU A 79 7.59 6.90 -40.35
N GLU A 80 8.62 6.57 -41.14
CA GLU A 80 9.52 5.46 -40.84
C GLU A 80 10.33 5.68 -39.56
N ARG A 81 10.81 6.91 -39.31
CA ARG A 81 11.48 7.26 -38.05
C ARG A 81 10.52 7.16 -36.87
N SER A 82 9.30 7.65 -37.01
CA SER A 82 8.28 7.56 -35.97
C SER A 82 7.92 6.11 -35.64
N LEU A 83 7.74 5.27 -36.66
CA LEU A 83 7.49 3.85 -36.47
C LEU A 83 8.68 3.16 -35.78
N LYS A 84 9.91 3.44 -36.22
CA LYS A 84 11.12 2.94 -35.55
C LYS A 84 11.24 3.43 -34.10
N SER A 85 10.90 4.69 -33.82
CA SER A 85 10.90 5.26 -32.48
C SER A 85 9.82 4.64 -31.59
N GLN A 86 8.69 4.25 -32.15
CA GLN A 86 7.64 3.53 -31.43
C GLN A 86 8.06 2.09 -31.14
N LEU A 87 8.55 1.35 -32.14
CA LEU A 87 9.11 0.02 -31.90
C LEU A 87 10.26 0.07 -30.88
N ALA A 88 11.10 1.11 -30.92
CA ALA A 88 12.16 1.31 -29.93
C ALA A 88 11.62 1.56 -28.51
N ARG A 89 10.52 2.33 -28.38
CA ARG A 89 9.82 2.56 -27.11
C ARG A 89 9.08 1.31 -26.61
N GLU A 90 8.57 0.47 -27.52
CA GLU A 90 7.97 -0.82 -27.18
C GLU A 90 9.04 -1.84 -26.73
N THR A 91 10.29 -1.69 -27.17
CA THR A 91 11.41 -2.59 -26.79
C THR A 91 12.15 -2.24 -25.51
N THR A 92 11.98 -1.05 -24.91
CA THR A 92 12.61 -0.71 -23.61
C THR A 92 11.58 -0.67 -22.50
N ARG A 93 10.86 -1.78 -22.31
CA ARG A 93 9.92 -1.95 -21.20
C ARG A 93 10.71 -2.05 -19.89
N LYS A 94 10.26 -1.32 -18.86
CA LYS A 94 10.93 -1.25 -17.55
C LYS A 94 10.27 -2.16 -16.53
N VAL A 95 11.07 -2.96 -15.83
CA VAL A 95 10.62 -3.87 -14.77
C VAL A 95 11.23 -3.43 -13.44
N PHE A 96 10.38 -3.15 -12.45
CA PHE A 96 10.80 -2.89 -11.08
C PHE A 96 10.70 -4.18 -10.26
N ILE A 97 11.76 -4.56 -9.55
CA ILE A 97 11.82 -5.76 -8.71
C ILE A 97 11.92 -5.35 -7.24
N SER A 98 10.82 -5.53 -6.50
CA SER A 98 10.72 -5.29 -5.06
C SER A 98 11.09 -6.57 -4.29
N HIS A 99 12.08 -6.50 -3.39
CA HIS A 99 12.56 -7.64 -2.61
C HIS A 99 13.20 -7.21 -1.28
N ARG A 100 13.45 -8.16 -0.36
CA ARG A 100 14.27 -7.93 0.85
C ARG A 100 15.75 -8.19 0.58
N LEU A 101 16.64 -7.51 1.31
CA LEU A 101 18.10 -7.73 1.31
C LEU A 101 18.52 -8.99 2.10
N GLU A 102 17.71 -10.06 2.07
CA GLU A 102 17.98 -11.31 2.77
C GLU A 102 17.82 -12.49 1.80
N LEU A 103 18.52 -13.59 2.07
CA LEU A 103 18.30 -14.83 1.33
C LEU A 103 16.99 -15.48 1.79
N PRO A 104 16.19 -16.08 0.88
CA PRO A 104 16.48 -16.33 -0.53
C PRO A 104 16.11 -15.17 -1.49
N ASP A 105 15.41 -14.13 -1.01
CA ASP A 105 14.85 -13.05 -1.83
C ASP A 105 15.90 -12.34 -2.67
N LEU A 106 17.04 -11.98 -2.08
CA LEU A 106 18.13 -11.29 -2.79
C LEU A 106 18.66 -12.14 -3.95
N SER A 107 18.91 -13.43 -3.72
CA SER A 107 19.44 -14.31 -4.76
C SER A 107 18.44 -14.52 -5.91
N LEU A 108 17.15 -14.61 -5.57
CA LEU A 108 16.09 -14.77 -6.57
C LEU A 108 15.90 -13.48 -7.38
N ALA A 109 15.93 -12.32 -6.72
CA ALA A 109 15.85 -11.01 -7.36
C ALA A 109 17.00 -10.78 -8.34
N MET A 110 18.23 -11.16 -7.97
CA MET A 110 19.40 -11.09 -8.87
C MET A 110 19.22 -11.97 -10.11
N GLN A 111 18.81 -13.24 -9.92
CA GLN A 111 18.56 -14.15 -11.04
C GLN A 111 17.46 -13.63 -11.98
N PHE A 112 16.40 -13.05 -11.42
CA PHE A 112 15.34 -12.41 -12.19
C PHE A 112 15.84 -11.19 -12.95
N CYS A 113 16.60 -10.31 -12.29
CA CYS A 113 17.18 -9.13 -12.91
C CYS A 113 18.08 -9.48 -14.10
N GLU A 114 19.00 -10.43 -13.94
CA GLU A 114 19.90 -10.88 -15.00
C GLU A 114 19.13 -11.46 -16.20
N ALA A 115 18.15 -12.33 -15.95
CA ALA A 115 17.38 -12.96 -17.01
C ALA A 115 16.46 -11.96 -17.75
N ILE A 116 15.87 -11.00 -17.03
CA ILE A 116 15.01 -9.96 -17.60
C ILE A 116 15.85 -9.01 -18.46
N ASN A 117 17.03 -8.60 -17.99
CA ASN A 117 17.97 -7.80 -18.78
C ASN A 117 18.47 -8.56 -20.02
N ALA A 118 18.79 -9.85 -19.88
CA ALA A 118 19.19 -10.69 -21.02
C ALA A 118 18.08 -10.85 -22.07
N ALA A 119 16.81 -10.74 -21.66
CA ALA A 119 15.65 -10.76 -22.56
C ALA A 119 15.36 -9.41 -23.22
N GLY A 120 16.17 -8.36 -22.96
CA GLY A 120 16.07 -7.04 -23.60
C GLY A 120 15.20 -6.01 -22.86
N TYR A 121 14.73 -6.33 -21.65
CA TYR A 121 14.01 -5.40 -20.79
C TYR A 121 14.99 -4.64 -19.89
N GLN A 122 14.57 -3.50 -19.32
CA GLN A 122 15.37 -2.79 -18.32
C GLN A 122 14.85 -3.14 -16.92
N ALA A 123 15.57 -4.02 -16.21
CA ALA A 123 15.25 -4.37 -14.84
C ALA A 123 15.95 -3.45 -13.83
N PHE A 124 15.19 -2.98 -12.84
CA PHE A 124 15.67 -2.24 -11.68
C PHE A 124 15.36 -3.04 -10.42
N MET A 125 16.35 -3.23 -9.54
CA MET A 125 16.16 -3.86 -8.23
C MET A 125 16.13 -2.81 -7.13
N ALA A 126 15.17 -2.94 -6.20
CA ALA A 126 15.11 -2.16 -4.98
C ALA A 126 16.19 -2.60 -3.97
N SER A 127 17.48 -2.50 -4.32
CA SER A 127 18.60 -2.76 -3.40
C SER A 127 19.60 -1.62 -3.31
N VAL A 128 20.08 -1.34 -2.10
CA VAL A 128 21.23 -0.47 -1.83
C VAL A 128 22.46 -1.06 -2.52
N ALA A 129 22.93 -0.42 -3.58
CA ALA A 129 24.28 -0.65 -4.09
C ALA A 129 25.27 -0.14 -3.03
N GLU A 130 25.80 -1.03 -2.18
CA GLU A 130 27.21 -1.03 -1.74
C GLU A 130 27.54 -2.04 -0.62
N THR A 131 26.57 -2.58 0.13
CA THR A 131 26.92 -3.40 1.29
C THR A 131 26.84 -4.90 1.01
N LEU A 132 28.03 -5.46 0.73
CA LEU A 132 28.47 -6.87 0.81
C LEU A 132 28.67 -7.61 -0.52
N VAL A 133 29.96 -7.89 -0.77
CA VAL A 133 30.57 -8.79 -1.77
C VAL A 133 30.69 -8.18 -3.17
N GLU A 134 31.94 -8.18 -3.67
CA GLU A 134 32.30 -7.95 -5.07
C GLU A 134 31.44 -8.83 -5.99
N LEU A 135 30.30 -8.30 -6.43
CA LEU A 135 29.50 -8.88 -7.49
C LEU A 135 29.95 -8.27 -8.82
N PRO A 136 30.10 -9.06 -9.90
CA PRO A 136 30.54 -8.56 -11.19
C PRO A 136 29.42 -7.73 -11.83
N THR A 137 29.48 -6.41 -11.67
CA THR A 137 28.48 -5.46 -12.16
C THR A 137 28.95 -4.73 -13.42
N ASP A 138 28.75 -5.36 -14.59
CA ASP A 138 28.86 -4.63 -15.87
C ASP A 138 27.48 -4.21 -16.43
N ASN A 139 26.35 -4.73 -15.92
CA ASN A 139 25.03 -4.52 -16.55
C ASN A 139 23.89 -4.00 -15.64
N CYS A 140 24.12 -3.79 -14.35
CA CYS A 140 23.11 -3.23 -13.44
C CYS A 140 23.49 -1.78 -13.10
N GLN A 141 22.72 -0.80 -13.59
CA GLN A 141 22.93 0.61 -13.27
C GLN A 141 22.56 0.88 -11.81
N GLY A 142 23.54 0.82 -10.90
CA GLY A 142 23.43 1.36 -9.55
C GLY A 142 23.82 2.85 -9.56
N SER A 143 22.90 3.73 -9.17
CA SER A 143 23.22 5.13 -8.88
C SER A 143 23.83 5.25 -7.47
N SER A 144 24.64 6.28 -7.25
CA SER A 144 25.22 6.59 -5.94
C SER A 144 24.15 6.77 -4.85
N TYR A 145 24.54 6.52 -3.60
CA TYR A 145 23.72 6.56 -2.37
C TYR A 145 22.95 7.87 -2.13
N GLN A 146 23.23 8.94 -2.88
CA GLN A 146 22.79 10.32 -2.55
C GLN A 146 21.34 10.64 -2.94
N ASP A 147 20.75 9.92 -3.91
CA ASP A 147 19.38 10.19 -4.42
C ASP A 147 18.47 8.95 -4.42
N TRP A 148 18.77 7.96 -3.57
CA TRP A 148 18.13 6.63 -3.61
C TRP A 148 16.58 6.63 -3.57
N PRO A 149 15.88 7.26 -2.60
CA PRO A 149 14.41 7.25 -2.59
C PRO A 149 13.77 8.08 -3.72
N ALA A 150 14.43 9.17 -4.17
CA ALA A 150 14.00 9.89 -5.38
C ALA A 150 14.15 9.02 -6.64
N ASN A 151 15.18 8.18 -6.70
CA ASN A 151 15.40 7.24 -7.80
C ASN A 151 14.34 6.14 -7.81
N ILE A 152 13.94 5.59 -6.65
CA ILE A 152 12.88 4.57 -6.62
C ILE A 152 11.53 5.15 -7.08
N ASP A 153 11.10 6.34 -6.61
CA ASP A 153 9.83 6.93 -7.10
C ASP A 153 9.90 7.20 -8.61
N ALA A 154 11.04 7.70 -9.11
CA ALA A 154 11.25 7.92 -10.53
C ALA A 154 11.18 6.62 -11.35
N GLU A 155 11.77 5.52 -10.86
CA GLU A 155 11.71 4.22 -11.52
C GLU A 155 10.32 3.59 -11.42
N LEU A 156 9.61 3.71 -10.30
CA LEU A 156 8.21 3.29 -10.17
C LEU A 156 7.29 4.10 -11.12
N GLN A 157 7.53 5.40 -11.27
CA GLN A 157 6.81 6.25 -12.22
C GLN A 157 7.04 5.84 -13.68
N GLN A 158 8.17 5.21 -13.99
CA GLN A 158 8.53 4.80 -15.35
C GLN A 158 8.35 3.31 -15.60
N CYS A 159 8.08 2.50 -14.57
CA CYS A 159 7.95 1.06 -14.73
C CYS A 159 6.64 0.66 -15.40
N ASP A 160 6.75 -0.36 -16.26
CA ASP A 160 5.63 -1.05 -16.89
C ASP A 160 5.19 -2.26 -16.07
N TYR A 161 6.13 -2.88 -15.34
CA TYR A 161 5.93 -4.07 -14.53
C TYR A 161 6.51 -3.88 -13.13
N PHE A 162 5.79 -4.35 -12.13
CA PHE A 162 6.22 -4.37 -10.73
C PHE A 162 6.24 -5.81 -10.22
N LEU A 163 7.42 -6.42 -10.18
CA LEU A 163 7.66 -7.77 -9.69
C LEU A 163 7.90 -7.76 -8.19
N LEU A 164 6.98 -8.35 -7.43
CA LEU A 164 7.01 -8.36 -5.97
C LEU A 164 7.43 -9.73 -5.44
N LEU A 165 8.60 -9.83 -4.81
CA LEU A 165 9.03 -11.03 -4.09
C LEU A 165 8.53 -10.97 -2.64
N LEU A 166 7.67 -11.93 -2.27
CA LEU A 166 6.93 -11.96 -1.02
C LEU A 166 7.31 -13.15 -0.15
N SER A 167 8.45 -13.05 0.53
CA SER A 167 8.81 -13.93 1.64
C SER A 167 8.06 -13.59 2.93
N PRO A 168 8.05 -14.47 3.95
CA PRO A 168 7.51 -14.14 5.27
C PRO A 168 8.10 -12.85 5.86
N GLN A 169 9.36 -12.55 5.52
CA GLN A 169 10.08 -11.35 5.92
C GLN A 169 9.71 -10.13 5.09
N ALA A 170 9.57 -10.27 3.76
CA ALA A 170 9.10 -9.17 2.90
C ALA A 170 7.65 -8.79 3.20
N ALA A 171 6.83 -9.77 3.61
CA ALA A 171 5.42 -9.56 3.97
C ALA A 171 5.20 -8.65 5.19
N VAL A 172 6.27 -8.26 5.89
CA VAL A 172 6.19 -7.43 7.10
C VAL A 172 6.99 -6.14 6.97
N SER A 173 7.63 -5.94 5.81
CA SER A 173 8.49 -4.81 5.52
C SER A 173 7.67 -3.56 5.20
N GLU A 174 7.87 -2.49 5.97
CA GLU A 174 7.21 -1.19 5.71
C GLU A 174 7.53 -0.67 4.31
N MET A 175 8.78 -0.84 3.87
CA MET A 175 9.21 -0.39 2.55
C MET A 175 8.51 -1.14 1.43
N VAL A 176 8.48 -2.48 1.49
CA VAL A 176 7.80 -3.32 0.47
C VAL A 176 6.31 -2.99 0.39
N ILE A 177 5.66 -2.75 1.54
CA ILE A 177 4.25 -2.34 1.60
C ILE A 177 4.07 -0.95 0.97
N GLU A 178 5.00 -0.02 1.21
CA GLU A 178 4.96 1.32 0.64
C GLU A 178 5.18 1.31 -0.88
N GLU A 179 6.16 0.55 -1.36
CA GLU A 179 6.43 0.34 -2.78
C GLU A 179 5.22 -0.28 -3.49
N LEU A 180 4.60 -1.30 -2.89
CA LEU A 180 3.39 -1.90 -3.43
C LEU A 180 2.21 -0.93 -3.43
N ARG A 181 2.01 -0.15 -2.35
CA ARG A 181 0.96 0.88 -2.31
C ARG A 181 1.18 1.87 -3.44
N ARG A 182 2.40 2.38 -3.60
CA ARG A 182 2.75 3.36 -4.62
C ARG A 182 2.57 2.80 -6.04
N ALA A 183 2.99 1.56 -6.27
CA ALA A 183 2.77 0.86 -7.53
C ALA A 183 1.27 0.72 -7.84
N ARG A 184 0.43 0.39 -6.84
CA ARG A 184 -1.02 0.38 -7.00
C ARG A 184 -1.56 1.76 -7.35
N GLU A 185 -1.23 2.81 -6.59
CA GLU A 185 -1.67 4.18 -6.87
C GLU A 185 -1.33 4.63 -8.30
N LEU A 186 -0.13 4.29 -8.78
CA LEU A 186 0.31 4.57 -10.15
C LEU A 186 -0.49 3.77 -11.18
N ARG A 187 -0.67 2.46 -10.96
CA ARG A 187 -1.45 1.58 -11.83
C ARG A 187 -2.85 2.11 -12.06
N ASP A 188 -3.44 2.49 -10.96
CA ASP A 188 -4.79 2.93 -10.81
C ASP A 188 -5.03 4.36 -11.35
N GLY A 189 -4.04 5.25 -11.17
CA GLY A 189 -4.07 6.62 -11.71
C GLY A 189 -3.77 6.71 -13.21
N ARG A 190 -3.20 5.65 -13.83
CA ARG A 190 -2.88 5.64 -15.26
C ARG A 190 -3.99 4.95 -16.06
N THR A 191 -4.37 5.57 -17.19
CA THR A 191 -5.37 5.04 -18.13
C THR A 191 -4.96 3.72 -18.81
N ASN A 192 -3.68 3.35 -18.74
CA ASN A 192 -3.14 2.11 -19.29
C ASN A 192 -3.02 0.98 -18.26
N GLY A 193 -3.39 1.19 -17.00
CA GLY A 193 -3.32 0.16 -15.96
C GLY A 193 -1.90 -0.32 -15.63
N LYS A 194 -0.87 0.54 -15.77
CA LYS A 194 0.55 0.21 -15.47
C LYS A 194 1.04 0.90 -14.20
N PRO A 195 1.88 0.26 -13.35
CA PRO A 195 2.55 -1.00 -13.61
C PRO A 195 1.67 -2.23 -13.38
N ILE A 196 1.93 -3.28 -14.15
CA ILE A 196 1.33 -4.60 -13.95
C ILE A 196 2.05 -5.27 -12.79
N ILE A 197 1.30 -5.59 -11.74
CA ILE A 197 1.83 -6.13 -10.48
C ILE A 197 1.93 -7.66 -10.58
N LEU A 198 3.14 -8.20 -10.41
CA LEU A 198 3.48 -9.62 -10.55
C LEU A 198 3.97 -10.15 -9.18
N PRO A 199 3.09 -10.62 -8.28
CA PRO A 199 3.51 -11.12 -6.98
C PRO A 199 3.96 -12.58 -7.02
N VAL A 200 5.14 -12.85 -6.45
CA VAL A 200 5.75 -14.18 -6.28
C VAL A 200 5.98 -14.44 -4.78
N ARG A 201 5.28 -15.40 -4.21
CA ARG A 201 5.50 -15.88 -2.84
C ARG A 201 6.75 -16.72 -2.75
N VAL A 202 7.69 -16.32 -1.88
CA VAL A 202 8.99 -16.97 -1.74
C VAL A 202 9.03 -17.74 -0.42
N ASN A 203 9.02 -19.06 -0.46
CA ASN A 203 8.92 -19.94 0.72
C ASN A 203 7.78 -19.55 1.68
N CYS A 204 6.72 -18.97 1.13
CA CYS A 204 5.63 -18.38 1.87
C CYS A 204 4.35 -19.16 1.54
N SER A 205 3.90 -20.00 2.48
CA SER A 205 2.68 -20.78 2.31
C SER A 205 1.50 -19.87 1.95
N PRO A 206 0.59 -20.29 1.05
CA PRO A 206 -0.66 -19.56 0.79
C PRO A 206 -1.53 -19.42 2.05
N THR A 207 -1.32 -20.28 3.07
CA THR A 207 -2.00 -20.21 4.37
C THR A 207 -1.34 -19.24 5.35
N LEU A 208 -0.14 -18.74 5.07
CA LEU A 208 0.52 -17.78 5.96
C LEU A 208 -0.22 -16.43 5.86
N PRO A 209 -0.74 -15.90 6.99
CA PRO A 209 -1.51 -14.68 6.98
C PRO A 209 -0.60 -13.52 6.60
N LEU A 210 -0.80 -12.96 5.40
CA LEU A 210 -0.29 -11.63 5.09
C LEU A 210 -0.88 -10.62 6.09
N ASN A 211 -0.13 -9.55 6.36
CA ASN A 211 -0.66 -8.45 7.15
C ASN A 211 -1.89 -7.82 6.46
N HIS A 212 -2.65 -7.02 7.20
CA HIS A 212 -3.88 -6.40 6.67
C HIS A 212 -3.59 -5.61 5.39
N ASP A 213 -2.46 -4.88 5.36
CA ASP A 213 -2.09 -4.03 4.25
C ASP A 213 -1.90 -4.78 2.92
N LEU A 214 -1.07 -5.82 2.94
CA LEU A 214 -0.76 -6.60 1.75
C LEU A 214 -1.96 -7.40 1.26
N ARG A 215 -2.87 -7.83 2.14
CA ARG A 215 -4.10 -8.49 1.69
C ARG A 215 -4.96 -7.55 0.88
N GLY A 216 -5.13 -6.30 1.32
CA GLY A 216 -5.86 -5.30 0.56
C GLY A 216 -5.20 -5.01 -0.79
N TYR A 217 -3.88 -4.82 -0.80
CA TYR A 217 -3.15 -4.51 -2.04
C TYR A 217 -2.96 -5.70 -3.00
N LEU A 218 -3.14 -6.93 -2.54
CA LEU A 218 -3.07 -8.13 -3.40
C LEU A 218 -4.44 -8.77 -3.62
N GLU A 219 -5.53 -8.18 -3.11
CA GLU A 219 -6.90 -8.65 -3.37
C GLU A 219 -7.16 -8.59 -4.89
N GLY A 220 -7.60 -9.72 -5.45
CA GLY A 220 -7.87 -9.89 -6.88
C GLY A 220 -6.64 -10.22 -7.74
N ILE A 221 -5.40 -10.16 -7.21
CA ILE A 221 -4.19 -10.41 -7.98
C ILE A 221 -3.72 -11.85 -7.79
N VAL A 222 -3.55 -12.57 -8.90
CA VAL A 222 -3.02 -13.94 -8.91
C VAL A 222 -1.58 -13.94 -8.41
N GLN A 223 -1.25 -14.88 -7.51
CA GLN A 223 0.07 -15.00 -6.89
C GLN A 223 0.74 -16.30 -7.35
N ARG A 224 2.04 -16.23 -7.66
CA ARG A 224 2.86 -17.41 -7.98
C ARG A 224 3.65 -17.85 -6.75
N GLU A 225 4.10 -19.11 -6.73
CA GLU A 225 4.85 -19.68 -5.62
C GLU A 225 6.24 -20.10 -6.07
N TRP A 226 7.23 -19.77 -5.26
CA TRP A 226 8.59 -20.26 -5.32
C TRP A 226 8.89 -20.96 -4.00
N ASN A 227 9.17 -22.26 -4.04
CA ASN A 227 9.46 -23.06 -2.85
C ASN A 227 10.91 -23.60 -2.86
N SER A 228 11.54 -23.61 -4.02
CA SER A 228 12.88 -24.14 -4.19
C SER A 228 13.57 -23.58 -5.44
N PRO A 229 14.92 -23.66 -5.52
CA PRO A 229 15.66 -23.20 -6.69
C PRO A 229 15.27 -23.84 -8.03
N THR A 230 14.61 -25.00 -8.03
CA THR A 230 14.09 -25.61 -9.28
C THR A 230 12.97 -24.80 -9.90
N ASP A 231 12.20 -24.08 -9.08
CA ASP A 231 11.06 -23.27 -9.51
C ASP A 231 11.50 -21.99 -10.24
N THR A 232 12.75 -21.52 -10.01
CA THR A 232 13.29 -20.30 -10.64
C THR A 232 13.16 -20.36 -12.16
N SER A 233 13.55 -21.47 -12.78
CA SER A 233 13.53 -21.60 -14.24
C SER A 233 12.11 -21.55 -14.82
N ILE A 234 11.14 -22.13 -14.11
CA ILE A 234 9.72 -22.15 -14.49
C ILE A 234 9.14 -20.74 -14.38
N LEU A 235 9.36 -20.07 -13.24
CA LEU A 235 8.88 -18.71 -13.01
C LEU A 235 9.52 -17.71 -13.96
N LEU A 236 10.80 -17.85 -14.28
CA LEU A 236 11.47 -17.01 -15.28
C LEU A 236 10.84 -17.14 -16.66
N GLN A 237 10.60 -18.38 -17.11
CA GLN A 237 9.93 -18.59 -18.39
C GLN A 237 8.52 -17.99 -18.39
N GLU A 238 7.78 -18.15 -17.30
CA GLU A 238 6.44 -17.60 -17.16
C GLU A 238 6.44 -16.06 -17.17
N ILE A 239 7.27 -15.42 -16.33
CA ILE A 239 7.43 -13.96 -16.30
C ILE A 239 7.82 -13.44 -17.68
N LEU A 240 8.86 -14.00 -18.31
CA LEU A 240 9.33 -13.57 -19.63
C LEU A 240 8.28 -13.80 -20.74
N SER A 241 7.40 -14.79 -20.61
CA SER A 241 6.29 -15.01 -21.55
C SER A 241 5.15 -13.99 -21.40
N LEU A 242 5.01 -13.42 -20.19
CA LEU A 242 3.96 -12.46 -19.84
C LEU A 242 4.39 -11.01 -20.09
N LEU A 243 5.69 -10.69 -19.95
CA LEU A 243 6.21 -9.35 -20.25
C LEU A 243 5.86 -8.84 -21.67
N PRO A 244 5.73 -9.65 -22.74
CA PRO A 244 5.21 -9.22 -24.04
C PRO A 244 3.68 -9.09 -24.08
N GLN A 245 2.95 -10.03 -23.46
CA GLN A 245 1.51 -10.26 -23.68
C GLN A 245 0.57 -9.55 -22.69
N ALA A 246 1.11 -9.01 -21.59
CA ALA A 246 0.33 -8.43 -20.50
C ALA A 246 -0.48 -7.17 -20.88
N GLU A 247 -0.30 -6.63 -22.09
CA GLU A 247 -1.16 -5.58 -22.66
C GLU A 247 -2.52 -6.11 -23.16
N THR A 248 -2.67 -7.44 -23.29
CA THR A 248 -3.87 -8.10 -23.89
C THR A 248 -4.43 -9.27 -23.09
N ARG A 249 -3.64 -9.91 -22.24
CA ARG A 249 -4.08 -10.94 -21.30
C ARG A 249 -3.60 -10.56 -19.91
N GLY A 250 -4.54 -10.34 -18.99
CA GLY A 250 -4.20 -10.05 -17.61
C GLY A 250 -3.38 -11.18 -17.02
N TRP A 251 -2.43 -10.82 -16.15
CA TRP A 251 -1.79 -11.73 -15.17
C TRP A 251 -2.82 -12.59 -14.40
N GLU A 252 -4.08 -12.17 -14.43
CA GLU A 252 -5.27 -12.78 -13.82
C GLU A 252 -5.80 -14.05 -14.52
N GLU A 253 -5.52 -14.30 -15.81
CA GLU A 253 -6.11 -15.42 -16.58
C GLU A 253 -5.16 -16.59 -16.89
N ALA A 254 -3.87 -16.50 -16.54
CA ALA A 254 -2.91 -17.57 -16.81
C ALA A 254 -3.05 -18.72 -15.79
N GLU A 255 -3.59 -19.87 -16.22
CA GLU A 255 -3.62 -21.09 -15.40
C GLU A 255 -2.20 -21.52 -15.00
N PRO A 256 -1.94 -21.84 -13.72
CA PRO A 256 -0.64 -22.34 -13.29
C PRO A 256 -0.35 -23.69 -13.95
N THR A 257 0.79 -23.83 -14.61
CA THR A 257 1.27 -25.13 -15.08
C THR A 257 1.51 -26.06 -13.88
N PRO A 258 0.90 -27.26 -13.82
CA PRO A 258 1.09 -28.18 -12.70
C PRO A 258 2.55 -28.61 -12.58
N ASN A 259 3.11 -28.50 -11.38
CA ASN A 259 4.44 -29.01 -11.06
C ASN A 259 4.38 -30.56 -10.99
N PRO A 260 5.19 -31.33 -11.75
CA PRO A 260 5.15 -32.80 -11.77
C PRO A 260 5.49 -33.47 -10.43
N SER A 261 5.98 -32.70 -9.45
CA SER A 261 6.46 -33.21 -8.17
C SER A 261 5.37 -33.42 -7.09
N GLN A 262 4.10 -33.04 -7.34
CA GLN A 262 3.02 -33.17 -6.34
C GLN A 262 2.01 -34.31 -6.60
N GLU A 263 2.07 -35.03 -7.73
CA GLU A 263 1.13 -36.12 -8.03
C GLU A 263 1.46 -37.46 -7.36
N GLY A 264 2.64 -37.59 -6.74
CA GLY A 264 3.06 -38.83 -6.08
C GLY A 264 2.41 -39.13 -4.72
N ASN A 265 1.87 -38.12 -4.03
CA ASN A 265 1.39 -38.27 -2.63
C ASN A 265 -0.14 -38.26 -2.45
N ARG A 266 -0.93 -38.24 -3.54
CA ARG A 266 -2.41 -38.22 -3.47
C ARG A 266 -3.09 -39.58 -3.63
N ARG A 267 -2.34 -40.68 -3.79
CA ARG A 267 -2.91 -42.03 -3.97
C ARG A 267 -2.46 -43.00 -2.88
N GLN A 268 -2.72 -42.68 -1.61
CA GLN A 268 -2.77 -43.67 -0.51
C GLN A 268 -3.26 -42.97 0.77
N LYS A 269 -4.57 -42.74 0.87
CA LYS A 269 -5.34 -42.66 2.14
C LYS A 269 -6.80 -42.33 1.84
N ALA A 270 -7.52 -43.33 1.39
CA ALA A 270 -8.97 -43.41 1.49
C ALA A 270 -9.27 -44.89 1.67
N GLU A 271 -9.34 -45.35 2.92
CA GLU A 271 -10.05 -46.55 3.41
C GLU A 271 -9.57 -46.88 4.84
N GLY A 272 -10.52 -47.17 5.74
CA GLY A 272 -10.28 -47.96 6.95
C GLY A 272 -10.32 -47.23 8.29
N GLU A 273 -11.53 -47.12 8.85
CA GLU A 273 -11.94 -47.52 10.21
C GLU A 273 -11.07 -47.19 11.44
N GLU A 274 -11.71 -46.54 12.43
CA GLU A 274 -11.28 -46.50 13.84
C GLU A 274 -11.24 -47.92 14.45
N PRO A 275 -10.30 -48.18 15.37
CA PRO A 275 -10.76 -48.42 16.74
C PRO A 275 -9.84 -47.84 17.83
N GLY A 276 -10.45 -47.36 18.91
CA GLY A 276 -9.75 -46.92 20.11
C GLY A 276 -9.32 -48.08 21.03
N CYS A 277 -8.31 -47.84 21.88
CA CYS A 277 -8.23 -48.39 23.24
C CYS A 277 -7.05 -47.78 24.03
N LYS A 278 -7.39 -47.19 25.19
CA LYS A 278 -6.73 -47.21 26.52
C LYS A 278 -5.19 -47.28 26.60
N ILE A 279 -4.61 -46.29 27.28
CA ILE A 279 -3.27 -46.40 27.88
C ILE A 279 -3.43 -46.56 29.40
N GLU A 280 -2.89 -47.67 29.90
CA GLU A 280 -2.82 -48.05 31.30
C GLU A 280 -1.75 -47.25 32.05
N ARG A 281 -2.04 -46.94 33.31
CA ARG A 281 -1.11 -46.35 34.28
C ARG A 281 -0.05 -47.38 34.65
N ASN A 282 1.20 -46.92 34.74
CA ASN A 282 2.23 -47.65 35.49
C ASN A 282 2.88 -46.70 36.49
N ASP A 283 2.55 -46.94 37.76
CA ASP A 283 3.23 -46.40 38.93
C ASP A 283 4.50 -47.22 39.19
N ASN A 284 5.63 -46.54 39.38
CA ASN A 284 6.66 -46.80 40.39
C ASN A 284 8.00 -46.19 39.96
N TYR A 285 8.48 -45.19 40.71
CA TYR A 285 9.80 -45.20 41.36
C TYR A 285 9.93 -43.91 42.19
N LEU A 286 9.84 -44.06 43.52
CA LEU A 286 10.18 -43.05 44.51
C LEU A 286 11.70 -43.03 44.71
N ALA A 287 12.32 -41.85 44.78
CA ALA A 287 12.93 -41.31 46.01
C ALA A 287 13.91 -40.16 45.74
N GLY A 288 13.65 -39.00 46.36
CA GLY A 288 14.69 -38.13 46.94
C GLY A 288 14.96 -36.79 46.26
N HIS A 289 14.14 -35.77 46.56
CA HIS A 289 14.52 -34.49 47.20
C HIS A 289 13.41 -33.45 46.96
N ASP A 290 12.68 -33.10 48.02
CA ASP A 290 11.81 -31.93 48.04
C ASP A 290 12.66 -30.64 47.96
N ILE A 291 12.25 -29.67 47.14
CA ILE A 291 11.87 -28.30 47.55
C ILE A 291 11.30 -27.54 46.33
N ASN A 292 10.05 -27.08 46.51
CA ASN A 292 9.28 -26.05 45.77
C ASN A 292 8.68 -26.35 44.38
N LEU A 293 7.54 -27.07 44.37
CA LEU A 293 6.49 -26.96 43.35
C LEU A 293 5.39 -25.98 43.81
N HIS A 294 5.38 -24.74 43.33
CA HIS A 294 4.15 -23.93 43.26
C HIS A 294 4.25 -22.83 42.19
N ALA A 295 4.24 -23.26 40.93
CA ALA A 295 3.53 -22.63 39.80
C ALA A 295 3.80 -23.51 38.56
N PRO A 296 2.79 -23.95 37.79
CA PRO A 296 3.09 -24.42 36.45
C PRO A 296 3.76 -23.25 35.70
N PRO A 297 4.88 -23.46 34.99
CA PRO A 297 5.40 -22.42 34.10
C PRO A 297 4.27 -22.06 33.15
N LEU A 298 3.84 -20.79 33.18
CA LEU A 298 2.88 -20.29 32.20
C LEU A 298 3.44 -20.66 30.82
N PRO A 299 2.64 -21.26 29.92
CA PRO A 299 3.13 -21.59 28.60
C PRO A 299 3.63 -20.29 27.97
N VAL A 300 4.94 -20.21 27.76
CA VAL A 300 5.55 -19.11 27.03
C VAL A 300 5.01 -19.24 25.61
N ALA A 301 4.08 -18.36 25.25
CA ALA A 301 3.59 -18.30 23.88
C ALA A 301 4.80 -18.00 22.99
N GLU A 302 4.97 -18.78 21.92
CA GLU A 302 6.00 -18.48 20.93
C GLU A 302 5.86 -17.01 20.47
N PRO A 303 6.95 -16.24 20.37
CA PRO A 303 6.89 -14.84 20.00
C PRO A 303 6.14 -14.67 18.67
N GLU A 304 5.01 -13.97 18.69
CA GLU A 304 4.28 -13.63 17.47
C GLU A 304 5.05 -12.55 16.71
N LEU A 305 5.28 -12.78 15.41
CA LEU A 305 5.85 -11.78 14.50
C LEU A 305 5.05 -10.45 14.61
N PRO A 306 5.70 -9.34 14.96
CA PRO A 306 5.01 -8.09 15.26
C PRO A 306 4.58 -7.38 13.97
N THR A 307 3.40 -7.75 13.46
CA THR A 307 2.96 -7.36 12.12
C THR A 307 1.49 -6.98 12.13
N GLY A 308 1.16 -5.85 11.48
CA GLY A 308 -0.21 -5.37 11.32
C GLY A 308 -1.00 -5.29 12.65
N GLN A 309 -2.29 -5.62 12.56
CA GLN A 309 -3.20 -5.65 13.70
C GLN A 309 -2.87 -6.80 14.66
N VAL A 310 -2.79 -6.49 15.96
CA VAL A 310 -2.63 -7.49 17.02
C VAL A 310 -3.95 -8.22 17.26
N ARG A 311 -3.93 -9.54 17.12
CA ARG A 311 -5.11 -10.41 17.29
C ARG A 311 -5.74 -10.25 18.67
N LEU A 312 -7.04 -10.53 18.77
CA LEU A 312 -7.80 -10.42 20.02
C LEU A 312 -7.24 -11.31 21.13
N ALA A 313 -6.88 -12.55 20.79
CA ALA A 313 -6.33 -13.53 21.71
C ALA A 313 -4.80 -13.45 21.91
N SER A 314 -4.13 -12.44 21.31
CA SER A 314 -2.67 -12.33 21.41
C SER A 314 -2.28 -11.92 22.83
N ALA A 315 -1.39 -12.70 23.46
CA ALA A 315 -0.84 -12.41 24.78
C ALA A 315 0.01 -11.12 24.81
N PHE A 316 0.40 -10.62 23.64
CA PHE A 316 1.30 -9.49 23.47
C PHE A 316 0.57 -8.16 23.21
N TYR A 317 -0.74 -8.12 23.40
CA TYR A 317 -1.47 -6.86 23.41
C TYR A 317 -1.44 -6.25 24.81
N LEU A 318 -1.12 -4.96 24.88
CA LEU A 318 -1.29 -4.17 26.08
C LEU A 318 -2.50 -3.27 25.98
N GLU A 319 -3.28 -3.26 27.07
CA GLU A 319 -4.40 -2.35 27.23
C GLU A 319 -3.97 -0.89 27.07
N ARG A 320 -4.77 -0.12 26.32
CA ARG A 320 -4.55 1.32 26.12
C ARG A 320 -5.19 2.11 27.24
N VAL A 321 -4.53 2.18 28.39
CA VAL A 321 -5.02 2.94 29.56
C VAL A 321 -4.80 4.45 29.37
N PRO A 322 -5.78 5.32 29.66
CA PRO A 322 -7.17 5.03 30.09
C PRO A 322 -8.18 4.90 28.93
N TYR A 323 -7.72 5.05 27.69
CA TYR A 323 -8.55 5.18 26.49
C TYR A 323 -9.46 3.98 26.21
N GLU A 324 -8.99 2.76 26.45
CA GLU A 324 -9.72 1.53 26.13
C GLU A 324 -11.02 1.41 26.94
N ALA A 325 -10.94 1.63 28.25
CA ALA A 325 -12.12 1.67 29.13
C ALA A 325 -13.09 2.81 28.77
N GLN A 326 -12.58 3.96 28.30
CA GLN A 326 -13.44 5.04 27.80
C GLN A 326 -14.19 4.61 26.54
N CYS A 327 -13.50 3.98 25.58
CA CYS A 327 -14.11 3.47 24.36
C CYS A 327 -15.19 2.43 24.64
N TYR A 328 -14.97 1.53 25.59
CA TYR A 328 -15.96 0.52 25.98
C TYR A 328 -17.22 1.12 26.60
N ARG A 329 -17.12 2.23 27.34
CA ARG A 329 -18.30 2.92 27.86
C ARG A 329 -19.04 3.70 26.77
N GLU A 330 -18.28 4.35 25.89
CA GLU A 330 -18.81 5.19 24.82
C GLU A 330 -19.54 4.37 23.77
N ILE A 331 -19.01 3.21 23.37
CA ILE A 331 -19.61 2.40 22.30
C ILE A 331 -21.00 1.86 22.65
N LEU A 332 -21.33 1.82 23.95
CA LEU A 332 -22.64 1.39 24.45
C LEU A 332 -23.66 2.55 24.51
N GLN A 333 -23.23 3.79 24.35
CA GLN A 333 -24.14 4.94 24.31
C GLN A 333 -24.90 4.99 22.97
N PRO A 334 -26.20 5.35 22.95
CA PRO A 334 -26.95 5.63 21.73
C PRO A 334 -26.26 6.62 20.79
N GLY A 335 -26.28 6.33 19.49
CA GLY A 335 -25.71 7.20 18.45
C GLY A 335 -24.19 7.45 18.54
N SER A 336 -23.42 6.68 19.32
CA SER A 336 -22.05 7.09 19.64
C SER A 336 -21.08 7.09 18.46
N LEU A 337 -20.11 8.00 18.53
CA LEU A 337 -19.03 8.17 17.58
C LEU A 337 -17.70 8.22 18.34
N ILE A 338 -16.84 7.24 18.09
CA ILE A 338 -15.47 7.17 18.64
C ILE A 338 -14.49 7.45 17.51
N ARG A 339 -13.52 8.34 17.73
CA ARG A 339 -12.51 8.68 16.73
C ARG A 339 -11.13 8.37 17.26
N ILE A 340 -10.45 7.41 16.63
CA ILE A 340 -9.11 6.99 17.01
C ILE A 340 -8.12 7.61 16.03
N LYS A 341 -7.20 8.43 16.55
CA LYS A 341 -6.14 9.08 15.78
C LYS A 341 -4.78 8.83 16.41
N ALA A 342 -3.76 8.66 15.57
CA ALA A 342 -2.35 8.56 15.91
C ALA A 342 -1.52 8.32 14.63
N PRO A 343 -0.19 8.46 14.70
CA PRO A 343 0.70 7.98 13.64
C PRO A 343 0.49 6.50 13.30
N ARG A 344 1.01 6.05 12.16
CA ARG A 344 0.90 4.64 11.76
C ARG A 344 1.56 3.75 12.80
N GLN A 345 1.12 2.49 12.85
CA GLN A 345 1.69 1.47 13.74
C GLN A 345 1.61 1.74 15.26
N MET A 346 0.82 2.74 15.68
CA MET A 346 0.50 2.99 17.10
C MET A 346 -0.56 2.03 17.68
N GLY A 347 -1.11 1.11 16.88
CA GLY A 347 -2.09 0.11 17.33
C GLY A 347 -3.56 0.54 17.23
N LYS A 348 -3.88 1.49 16.34
CA LYS A 348 -5.25 2.01 16.15
C LYS A 348 -6.25 0.92 15.75
N THR A 349 -5.95 0.15 14.70
CA THR A 349 -6.76 -0.98 14.24
C THR A 349 -6.92 -2.06 15.32
N SER A 350 -5.87 -2.28 16.13
CA SER A 350 -5.91 -3.22 17.26
C SER A 350 -6.91 -2.79 18.34
N LEU A 351 -7.02 -1.49 18.62
CA LEU A 351 -8.01 -0.93 19.55
C LEU A 351 -9.42 -0.99 18.94
N MET A 352 -9.59 -0.59 17.67
CA MET A 352 -10.89 -0.68 16.98
C MET A 352 -11.45 -2.10 17.03
N ALA A 353 -10.64 -3.10 16.72
CA ALA A 353 -11.09 -4.50 16.75
C ALA A 353 -11.56 -4.96 18.13
N ARG A 354 -10.98 -4.43 19.20
CA ARG A 354 -11.39 -4.71 20.59
C ARG A 354 -12.68 -4.01 20.96
N ILE A 355 -12.87 -2.77 20.50
CA ILE A 355 -14.15 -2.04 20.65
C ILE A 355 -15.27 -2.81 19.93
N LEU A 356 -15.03 -3.26 18.70
CA LEU A 356 -16.00 -4.06 17.93
C LEU A 356 -16.25 -5.44 18.57
N TYR A 357 -15.22 -6.05 19.18
CA TYR A 357 -15.39 -7.28 19.93
C TYR A 357 -16.26 -7.07 21.17
N GLN A 358 -15.97 -6.04 21.96
CA GLN A 358 -16.76 -5.69 23.15
C GLN A 358 -18.22 -5.41 22.79
N ALA A 359 -18.49 -4.68 21.71
CA ALA A 359 -19.84 -4.43 21.24
C ALA A 359 -20.56 -5.73 20.82
N ARG A 360 -19.84 -6.66 20.17
CA ARG A 360 -20.37 -7.99 19.82
C ARG A 360 -20.73 -8.82 21.05
N GLU A 361 -19.91 -8.77 22.10
CA GLU A 361 -20.21 -9.44 23.38
C GLU A 361 -21.47 -8.89 24.05
N GLN A 362 -21.85 -7.64 23.76
CA GLN A 362 -23.11 -7.03 24.18
C GLN A 362 -24.29 -7.30 23.21
N GLY A 363 -24.08 -8.17 22.21
CA GLY A 363 -25.10 -8.56 21.24
C GLY A 363 -25.23 -7.63 20.04
N TYR A 364 -24.36 -6.64 19.86
CA TYR A 364 -24.47 -5.70 18.73
C TYR A 364 -23.93 -6.34 17.44
N ARG A 365 -24.52 -5.94 16.31
CA ARG A 365 -24.02 -6.29 14.98
C ARG A 365 -22.79 -5.44 14.69
N THR A 366 -21.65 -6.05 14.38
CA THR A 366 -20.40 -5.30 14.16
C THR A 366 -19.80 -5.53 12.78
N VAL A 367 -19.49 -4.44 12.09
CA VAL A 367 -18.95 -4.44 10.72
C VAL A 367 -17.61 -3.70 10.70
N PRO A 368 -16.47 -4.41 10.71
CA PRO A 368 -15.18 -3.81 10.43
C PRO A 368 -15.02 -3.61 8.92
N LEU A 369 -14.74 -2.39 8.49
CA LEU A 369 -14.47 -2.03 7.10
C LEU A 369 -13.20 -1.19 7.03
N SER A 370 -12.22 -1.66 6.26
CA SER A 370 -11.05 -0.85 5.92
C SER A 370 -11.17 -0.32 4.51
N LEU A 371 -10.94 0.98 4.36
CA LEU A 371 -10.96 1.66 3.07
C LEU A 371 -9.75 1.29 2.21
N GLN A 372 -8.79 0.51 2.73
CA GLN A 372 -7.72 -0.10 1.94
C GLN A 372 -8.21 -1.01 0.82
N HIS A 373 -9.35 -1.68 1.04
CA HIS A 373 -9.94 -2.62 0.08
C HIS A 373 -10.74 -1.92 -1.04
N ALA A 374 -10.84 -0.59 -0.99
CA ALA A 374 -11.38 0.17 -2.10
C ALA A 374 -10.25 0.40 -3.12
N ASP A 375 -10.51 0.01 -4.35
CA ASP A 375 -9.74 0.45 -5.51
C ASP A 375 -9.83 1.97 -5.62
N THR A 376 -8.77 2.60 -6.10
CA THR A 376 -8.72 4.05 -6.37
C THR A 376 -9.92 4.57 -7.18
N GLY A 377 -10.40 3.78 -8.15
CA GLY A 377 -11.54 4.14 -9.00
C GLY A 377 -12.80 4.43 -8.17
N ILE A 378 -12.98 3.75 -7.04
CA ILE A 378 -14.10 3.99 -6.11
C ILE A 378 -14.04 5.39 -5.49
N PHE A 379 -12.84 5.97 -5.35
CA PHE A 379 -12.65 7.33 -4.85
C PHE A 379 -12.77 8.41 -5.95
N ALA A 380 -13.04 8.04 -7.20
CA ALA A 380 -13.16 9.01 -8.29
C ALA A 380 -14.33 9.98 -8.09
N ASN A 381 -15.43 9.52 -7.50
CA ASN A 381 -16.56 10.35 -7.13
C ASN A 381 -17.30 9.80 -5.90
N LEU A 382 -18.02 10.68 -5.20
CA LEU A 382 -18.70 10.35 -3.95
C LEU A 382 -19.75 9.25 -4.15
N ASN A 383 -20.42 9.25 -5.30
CA ASN A 383 -21.45 8.27 -5.61
C ASN A 383 -20.89 6.83 -5.56
N GLN A 384 -19.80 6.56 -6.28
CA GLN A 384 -19.15 5.25 -6.28
C GLN A 384 -18.64 4.84 -4.89
N LEU A 385 -18.09 5.78 -4.11
CA LEU A 385 -17.65 5.50 -2.75
C LEU A 385 -18.82 5.07 -1.85
N LEU A 386 -19.97 5.76 -1.93
CA LEU A 386 -21.13 5.45 -1.09
C LEU A 386 -21.82 4.15 -1.54
N GLN A 387 -21.92 3.88 -2.84
CA GLN A 387 -22.42 2.58 -3.34
C GLN A 387 -21.53 1.43 -2.86
N TRP A 388 -20.20 1.58 -2.99
CA TRP A 388 -19.25 0.59 -2.50
C TRP A 388 -19.35 0.39 -0.99
N LEU A 389 -19.49 1.47 -0.23
CA LEU A 389 -19.68 1.44 1.23
C LEU A 389 -20.92 0.60 1.59
N CYS A 390 -22.06 0.93 1.00
CA CYS A 390 -23.32 0.23 1.23
C CYS A 390 -23.22 -1.25 0.85
N ALA A 391 -22.69 -1.57 -0.33
CA ALA A 391 -22.55 -2.95 -0.80
C ALA A 391 -21.64 -3.78 0.12
N ARG A 392 -20.50 -3.21 0.55
CA ARG A 392 -19.56 -3.89 1.46
C ARG A 392 -20.15 -4.12 2.84
N ILE A 393 -20.89 -3.16 3.39
CA ILE A 393 -21.57 -3.31 4.69
C ILE A 393 -22.65 -4.40 4.60
N THR A 394 -23.50 -4.34 3.58
CA THR A 394 -24.57 -5.31 3.31
C THR A 394 -24.03 -6.73 3.21
N ARG A 395 -22.97 -6.91 2.42
CA ARG A 395 -22.28 -8.20 2.30
C ARG A 395 -21.74 -8.72 3.63
N LYS A 396 -21.13 -7.85 4.46
CA LYS A 396 -20.59 -8.24 5.77
C LYS A 396 -21.70 -8.58 6.78
N LEU A 397 -22.85 -7.94 6.67
CA LEU A 397 -24.05 -8.27 7.43
C LEU A 397 -24.78 -9.52 6.90
N ARG A 398 -24.34 -10.07 5.76
CA ARG A 398 -24.98 -11.21 5.05
C ARG A 398 -26.44 -10.93 4.68
N LEU A 399 -26.73 -9.68 4.34
CA LEU A 399 -28.02 -9.26 3.79
C LEU A 399 -27.98 -9.35 2.25
N PRO A 400 -29.14 -9.53 1.58
CA PRO A 400 -29.24 -9.40 0.13
C PRO A 400 -28.74 -8.03 -0.35
N ASP A 401 -28.06 -8.00 -1.50
CA ASP A 401 -27.65 -6.73 -2.09
C ASP A 401 -28.87 -6.03 -2.72
N GLN A 402 -29.17 -4.82 -2.26
CA GLN A 402 -30.27 -3.97 -2.75
C GLN A 402 -29.79 -2.56 -3.08
N VAL A 403 -28.49 -2.34 -3.20
CA VAL A 403 -27.95 -0.98 -3.39
C VAL A 403 -28.55 -0.30 -4.63
N ASP A 404 -28.65 -1.03 -5.74
CA ASP A 404 -29.19 -0.50 -7.01
C ASP A 404 -30.66 -0.07 -6.90
N ASP A 405 -31.47 -0.73 -6.06
CA ASP A 405 -32.89 -0.41 -5.88
C ASP A 405 -33.10 0.94 -5.17
N TYR A 406 -32.14 1.32 -4.32
CA TYR A 406 -32.15 2.58 -3.57
C TYR A 406 -31.39 3.70 -4.29
N TRP A 407 -30.70 3.40 -5.38
CA TRP A 407 -29.85 4.36 -6.08
C TRP A 407 -30.55 4.99 -7.27
N THR A 408 -31.31 6.06 -7.00
CA THR A 408 -32.05 6.78 -8.05
C THR A 408 -31.37 8.10 -8.43
N ASP A 409 -31.52 8.52 -9.69
CA ASP A 409 -30.99 9.80 -10.21
C ASP A 409 -31.72 11.04 -9.65
N THR A 410 -32.85 10.84 -8.97
CA THR A 410 -33.69 11.93 -8.44
C THR A 410 -33.08 12.57 -7.19
N TYR A 411 -32.36 11.80 -6.38
CA TYR A 411 -31.78 12.23 -5.12
C TYR A 411 -30.25 12.31 -5.19
N GLY A 412 -29.64 13.10 -4.31
CA GLY A 412 -28.18 13.14 -4.20
C GLY A 412 -27.63 11.82 -3.67
N SER A 413 -26.38 11.49 -3.99
CA SER A 413 -25.75 10.25 -3.50
C SER A 413 -25.72 10.15 -1.97
N LYS A 414 -25.68 11.29 -1.26
CA LYS A 414 -25.79 11.35 0.20
C LYS A 414 -27.17 10.91 0.68
N ASP A 415 -28.22 11.40 0.03
CA ASP A 415 -29.61 11.07 0.38
C ASP A 415 -29.92 9.60 0.07
N ASN A 416 -29.48 9.09 -1.09
CA ASN A 416 -29.60 7.65 -1.44
C ASN A 416 -28.90 6.78 -0.39
N CYS A 417 -27.70 7.16 0.05
CA CYS A 417 -26.96 6.44 1.08
C CYS A 417 -27.69 6.49 2.44
N THR A 418 -28.14 7.66 2.86
CA THR A 418 -28.91 7.84 4.10
C THR A 418 -30.19 6.99 4.07
N ALA A 419 -30.97 7.05 2.99
CA ALA A 419 -32.18 6.24 2.83
C ALA A 419 -31.88 4.73 2.88
N TYR A 420 -30.78 4.28 2.28
CA TYR A 420 -30.36 2.88 2.37
C TYR A 420 -30.07 2.44 3.83
N PHE A 421 -29.49 3.33 4.63
CA PHE A 421 -29.28 3.06 6.05
C PHE A 421 -30.60 3.05 6.83
N GLU A 422 -31.46 4.03 6.58
CA GLU A 422 -32.73 4.22 7.27
C GLU A 422 -33.74 3.13 6.96
N ASP A 423 -33.91 2.77 5.69
CA ASP A 423 -34.99 1.89 5.25
C ASP A 423 -34.56 0.42 5.23
N TYR A 424 -33.26 0.14 5.04
CA TYR A 424 -32.77 -1.22 4.82
C TYR A 424 -31.85 -1.72 5.93
N LEU A 425 -30.71 -1.06 6.18
CA LEU A 425 -29.69 -1.61 7.07
C LEU A 425 -30.08 -1.58 8.56
N LEU A 426 -30.56 -0.44 9.05
CA LEU A 426 -30.89 -0.25 10.46
C LEU A 426 -32.17 -1.01 10.87
N PRO A 427 -33.25 -1.06 10.06
CA PRO A 427 -34.45 -1.83 10.38
C PRO A 427 -34.28 -3.35 10.22
N ALA A 428 -33.26 -3.84 9.51
CA ALA A 428 -33.06 -5.27 9.28
C ALA A 428 -32.90 -6.11 10.55
N ALA A 429 -32.57 -5.49 11.70
CA ALA A 429 -32.62 -6.15 13.00
C ALA A 429 -32.83 -5.14 14.14
N ASP A 430 -33.29 -5.63 15.29
CA ASP A 430 -33.50 -4.81 16.48
C ASP A 430 -32.18 -4.42 17.15
N GLU A 431 -31.14 -5.23 17.00
CA GLU A 431 -29.83 -4.99 17.60
C GLU A 431 -29.10 -3.80 16.93
N PRO A 432 -28.44 -2.93 17.72
CA PRO A 432 -27.61 -1.85 17.20
C PRO A 432 -26.53 -2.34 16.23
N LEU A 433 -26.21 -1.47 15.26
CA LEU A 433 -25.16 -1.67 14.26
C LEU A 433 -23.94 -0.81 14.62
N VAL A 434 -22.79 -1.45 14.81
CA VAL A 434 -21.50 -0.77 14.99
C VAL A 434 -20.66 -0.89 13.74
N LEU A 435 -20.37 0.24 13.10
CA LEU A 435 -19.45 0.34 11.98
C LEU A 435 -18.07 0.78 12.45
N GLY A 436 -17.06 -0.07 12.22
CA GLY A 436 -15.67 0.30 12.39
C GLY A 436 -15.06 0.66 11.04
N LEU A 437 -14.79 1.93 10.79
CA LEU A 437 -14.17 2.45 9.58
C LEU A 437 -12.67 2.64 9.82
N ASP A 438 -11.85 1.82 9.17
CA ASP A 438 -10.39 1.87 9.25
C ASP A 438 -9.76 2.51 8.01
N GLU A 439 -8.61 3.14 8.21
CA GLU A 439 -7.86 3.87 7.19
C GLU A 439 -8.69 4.91 6.41
N VAL A 440 -9.57 5.64 7.10
CA VAL A 440 -10.36 6.68 6.43
C VAL A 440 -9.48 7.81 5.90
N ASP A 441 -8.22 7.90 6.33
CA ASP A 441 -7.24 8.85 5.80
C ASP A 441 -6.95 8.69 4.31
N ARG A 442 -7.28 7.54 3.70
CA ARG A 442 -7.24 7.40 2.23
C ARG A 442 -8.19 8.36 1.52
N VAL A 443 -9.35 8.63 2.10
CA VAL A 443 -10.34 9.57 1.52
C VAL A 443 -9.80 10.99 1.49
N PHE A 444 -8.91 11.36 2.41
CA PHE A 444 -8.30 12.69 2.42
C PHE A 444 -7.61 12.97 1.09
N GLN A 445 -6.92 11.99 0.49
CA GLN A 445 -6.23 12.16 -0.79
C GLN A 445 -7.13 12.61 -1.96
N TYR A 446 -8.46 12.59 -1.77
CA TYR A 446 -9.47 13.00 -2.75
C TYR A 446 -10.34 14.15 -2.19
N PRO A 447 -9.86 15.41 -2.27
CA PRO A 447 -10.55 16.57 -1.68
C PRO A 447 -11.97 16.80 -2.22
N ASN A 448 -12.24 16.34 -3.45
CA ASN A 448 -13.54 16.43 -4.10
C ASN A 448 -14.63 15.56 -3.47
N ILE A 449 -14.26 14.58 -2.65
CA ILE A 449 -15.21 13.69 -1.96
C ILE A 449 -15.05 13.72 -0.45
N SER A 450 -13.92 14.19 0.07
CA SER A 450 -13.62 14.13 1.51
C SER A 450 -14.63 14.90 2.33
N ASP A 451 -14.89 16.16 2.00
CA ASP A 451 -15.76 17.03 2.78
C ASP A 451 -17.20 16.48 2.83
N ASP A 452 -17.69 15.94 1.71
CA ASP A 452 -19.02 15.35 1.64
C ASP A 452 -19.13 14.01 2.39
N PHE A 453 -18.14 13.12 2.25
CA PHE A 453 -18.13 11.83 2.93
C PHE A 453 -18.06 12.00 4.46
N PHE A 454 -17.16 12.86 4.92
CA PHE A 454 -16.99 13.14 6.34
C PHE A 454 -18.16 13.96 6.90
N GLY A 455 -18.71 14.88 6.12
CA GLY A 455 -19.95 15.59 6.45
C GLY A 455 -21.13 14.64 6.63
N LEU A 456 -21.24 13.58 5.81
CA LEU A 456 -22.28 12.55 5.95
C LEU A 456 -22.16 11.77 7.27
N LEU A 457 -20.96 11.30 7.63
CA LEU A 457 -20.74 10.60 8.90
C LEU A 457 -21.09 11.48 10.11
N ARG A 458 -20.80 12.78 10.01
CA ARG A 458 -21.19 13.76 11.02
C ARG A 458 -22.71 13.91 11.10
N ALA A 459 -23.38 14.05 9.96
CA ALA A 459 -24.84 14.19 9.90
C ALA A 459 -25.52 13.01 10.58
N TRP A 460 -25.12 11.77 10.28
CA TRP A 460 -25.65 10.56 10.92
C TRP A 460 -25.44 10.52 12.44
N TYR A 461 -24.34 11.07 12.93
CA TYR A 461 -24.11 11.21 14.37
C TYR A 461 -25.04 12.26 15.01
N GLU A 462 -25.24 13.39 14.34
CA GLU A 462 -26.12 14.47 14.82
C GLU A 462 -27.61 14.06 14.77
N GLU A 463 -28.00 13.28 13.76
CA GLU A 463 -29.34 12.70 13.58
C GLU A 463 -29.80 11.89 14.80
N ALA A 464 -28.89 11.13 15.42
CA ALA A 464 -29.18 10.39 16.64
C ALA A 464 -29.50 11.29 17.85
N GLY A 465 -29.09 12.57 17.80
CA GLY A 465 -29.25 13.54 18.89
C GLY A 465 -30.44 14.47 18.80
N TYR A 466 -31.20 14.53 17.69
CA TYR A 466 -32.28 15.50 17.51
C TYR A 466 -33.56 15.20 18.31
N GLY A 467 -33.76 13.96 18.75
CA GLY A 467 -34.90 13.56 19.57
C GLY A 467 -36.23 13.44 18.82
N ASP A 468 -36.21 13.24 17.51
CA ASP A 468 -37.39 12.93 16.69
C ASP A 468 -37.56 11.42 16.46
N LEU A 469 -38.57 11.03 15.67
CA LEU A 469 -38.85 9.62 15.37
C LEU A 469 -37.69 8.94 14.60
N ASN A 470 -36.94 9.70 13.81
CA ASN A 470 -35.77 9.19 13.10
C ASN A 470 -34.56 9.07 14.03
N SER A 471 -34.49 9.88 15.09
CA SER A 471 -33.44 9.78 16.11
C SER A 471 -33.43 8.42 16.81
N ASP A 472 -34.57 7.75 17.02
CA ASP A 472 -34.59 6.40 17.60
C ASP A 472 -33.93 5.36 16.67
N LEU A 473 -34.04 5.56 15.36
CA LEU A 473 -33.41 4.72 14.36
C LEU A 473 -31.90 4.99 14.27
N TRP A 474 -31.49 6.26 14.20
CA TRP A 474 -30.07 6.65 14.21
C TRP A 474 -29.39 6.35 15.54
N ASN A 475 -30.17 6.31 16.63
CA ASN A 475 -29.79 5.72 17.91
C ASN A 475 -29.54 4.21 17.84
N LYS A 476 -29.65 3.53 16.70
CA LYS A 476 -29.12 2.17 16.49
C LYS A 476 -27.75 2.15 15.81
N LEU A 477 -27.32 3.22 15.15
CA LEU A 477 -26.00 3.28 14.51
C LEU A 477 -24.92 3.74 15.50
N ARG A 478 -23.78 3.05 15.51
CA ARG A 478 -22.56 3.44 16.23
C ARG A 478 -21.39 3.47 15.28
N LEU A 479 -20.53 4.46 15.44
CA LEU A 479 -19.39 4.69 14.55
C LEU A 479 -18.07 4.62 15.33
N VAL A 480 -17.11 3.87 14.81
CA VAL A 480 -15.71 3.90 15.24
C VAL A 480 -14.88 4.27 14.03
N VAL A 481 -14.30 5.46 14.02
CA VAL A 481 -13.54 6.00 12.87
C VAL A 481 -12.07 6.05 13.21
N VAL A 482 -11.24 5.37 12.43
CA VAL A 482 -9.80 5.30 12.61
C VAL A 482 -9.11 6.02 11.46
N HIS A 483 -8.23 6.97 11.79
CA HIS A 483 -7.39 7.63 10.79
C HIS A 483 -5.96 7.81 11.26
N SER A 484 -5.03 7.80 10.31
CA SER A 484 -3.66 8.23 10.51
C SER A 484 -3.55 9.75 10.58
N THR A 485 -2.67 10.25 11.45
CA THR A 485 -2.31 11.68 11.48
C THR A 485 -1.30 12.06 10.38
N GLU A 486 -0.67 11.10 9.73
CA GLU A 486 0.42 11.33 8.77
C GLU A 486 -0.02 12.04 7.47
N VAL A 487 -1.27 11.86 7.03
CA VAL A 487 -1.81 12.48 5.82
C VAL A 487 -2.46 13.81 6.18
N TYR A 488 -1.73 14.92 6.00
CA TYR A 488 -2.22 16.26 6.33
C TYR A 488 -3.00 16.88 5.18
N ILE A 489 -4.31 17.11 5.39
CA ILE A 489 -5.12 17.97 4.53
C ILE A 489 -5.96 18.90 5.42
N PRO A 490 -5.99 20.21 5.12
CA PRO A 490 -6.88 21.13 5.82
C PRO A 490 -8.34 20.81 5.47
N LEU A 491 -9.01 20.07 6.35
CA LEU A 491 -10.46 19.87 6.27
C LEU A 491 -11.19 21.11 6.78
N ASN A 492 -12.35 21.41 6.20
CA ASN A 492 -13.20 22.47 6.70
C ASN A 492 -13.70 22.12 8.12
N VAL A 493 -13.34 22.96 9.09
CA VAL A 493 -13.65 22.77 10.53
C VAL A 493 -15.15 22.51 10.76
N ASN A 494 -16.02 23.09 9.93
CA ASN A 494 -17.47 22.99 10.12
C ASN A 494 -18.12 21.76 9.47
N GLN A 495 -17.40 21.00 8.65
CA GLN A 495 -17.94 19.84 7.92
C GLN A 495 -17.30 18.52 8.35
N SER A 496 -16.45 18.58 9.38
CA SER A 496 -15.64 17.46 9.81
C SER A 496 -16.29 16.71 10.99
N PRO A 497 -16.43 15.37 10.92
CA PRO A 497 -16.80 14.53 12.04
C PRO A 497 -15.67 14.51 13.08
N PHE A 498 -14.46 15.00 12.73
CA PHE A 498 -13.32 15.08 13.63
C PHE A 498 -13.44 16.16 14.73
N ASN A 499 -14.58 16.86 14.79
CA ASN A 499 -14.90 17.81 15.85
C ASN A 499 -16.06 17.36 16.77
N VAL A 500 -16.65 16.19 16.53
CA VAL A 500 -17.77 15.62 17.32
C VAL A 500 -17.41 14.22 17.86
N GLY A 501 -18.22 13.66 18.76
CA GLY A 501 -17.94 12.36 19.38
C GLY A 501 -16.69 12.33 20.28
N LEU A 502 -16.29 11.14 20.73
CA LEU A 502 -15.16 10.92 21.63
C LEU A 502 -13.82 10.88 20.86
N PRO A 503 -12.92 11.86 21.03
CA PRO A 503 -11.58 11.79 20.45
C PRO A 503 -10.64 10.93 21.31
N ILE A 504 -9.98 9.96 20.68
CA ILE A 504 -8.97 9.10 21.27
C ILE A 504 -7.66 9.31 20.50
N GLU A 505 -6.68 9.89 21.17
CA GLU A 505 -5.32 10.05 20.65
C GLU A 505 -4.41 9.02 21.31
N LEU A 506 -3.96 8.03 20.53
CA LEU A 506 -3.12 6.98 21.10
C LEU A 506 -1.73 7.53 21.41
N SER A 507 -1.32 7.34 22.66
CA SER A 507 0.02 7.63 23.12
C SER A 507 0.94 6.41 23.01
N GLU A 508 2.23 6.71 23.09
CA GLU A 508 3.29 5.72 23.31
C GLU A 508 3.10 4.94 24.62
N PHE A 509 3.75 3.78 24.71
CA PHE A 509 3.81 2.98 25.92
C PHE A 509 4.69 3.62 27.00
N SER A 510 4.25 3.49 28.25
CA SER A 510 5.07 3.83 29.41
C SER A 510 6.16 2.78 29.66
N SER A 511 7.18 3.13 30.46
CA SER A 511 8.22 2.19 30.88
C SER A 511 7.65 0.96 31.59
N GLY A 512 6.59 1.13 32.39
CA GLY A 512 5.87 0.02 33.03
C GLY A 512 5.25 -0.93 32.00
N GLN A 513 4.62 -0.39 30.96
CA GLN A 513 4.06 -1.16 29.86
C GLN A 513 5.15 -1.91 29.06
N VAL A 514 6.26 -1.24 28.72
CA VAL A 514 7.39 -1.90 28.02
C VAL A 514 7.98 -3.03 28.87
N SER A 515 8.09 -2.85 30.19
CA SER A 515 8.52 -3.88 31.12
C SER A 515 7.58 -5.10 31.12
N THR A 516 6.27 -4.86 31.16
CA THR A 516 5.26 -5.94 31.07
C THR A 516 5.37 -6.70 29.74
N LEU A 517 5.55 -6.00 28.61
CA LEU A 517 5.76 -6.65 27.32
C LEU A 517 7.05 -7.48 27.30
N ALA A 518 8.15 -6.96 27.82
CA ALA A 518 9.40 -7.70 27.89
C ALA A 518 9.21 -9.01 28.67
N GLN A 519 8.51 -8.97 29.80
CA GLN A 519 8.17 -10.17 30.58
C GLN A 519 7.30 -11.15 29.79
N GLN A 520 6.29 -10.67 29.05
CA GLN A 520 5.44 -11.51 28.19
C GLN A 520 6.23 -12.18 27.06
N HIS A 521 7.29 -11.53 26.58
CA HIS A 521 8.25 -12.08 25.62
C HIS A 521 9.30 -13.02 26.25
N GLY A 522 9.19 -13.34 27.54
CA GLY A 522 10.14 -14.21 28.25
C GLY A 522 11.46 -13.53 28.59
N LEU A 523 11.54 -12.20 28.50
CA LEU A 523 12.74 -11.43 28.81
C LEU A 523 12.70 -10.93 30.26
N HIS A 524 13.67 -11.35 31.07
CA HIS A 524 13.85 -10.89 32.44
C HIS A 524 14.68 -9.61 32.48
N TRP A 525 14.05 -8.49 32.13
CA TRP A 525 14.72 -7.18 32.05
C TRP A 525 14.67 -6.39 33.35
N HIS A 526 15.76 -5.67 33.61
CA HIS A 526 15.84 -4.65 34.66
C HIS A 526 15.40 -3.29 34.12
N SER A 527 15.11 -2.34 35.01
CA SER A 527 14.72 -0.97 34.64
C SER A 527 15.72 -0.30 33.69
N SER A 528 17.02 -0.54 33.88
CA SER A 528 18.08 0.00 33.01
C SER A 528 17.97 -0.45 31.55
N GLN A 529 17.60 -1.71 31.30
CA GLN A 529 17.45 -2.24 29.95
C GLN A 529 16.21 -1.65 29.26
N VAL A 530 15.13 -1.47 30.02
CA VAL A 530 13.92 -0.79 29.54
C VAL A 530 14.22 0.67 29.21
N GLU A 531 14.96 1.38 30.08
CA GLU A 531 15.38 2.76 29.86
C GLU A 531 16.30 2.91 28.63
N GLN A 532 17.22 1.97 28.41
CA GLN A 532 18.07 1.96 27.22
C GLN A 532 17.26 1.82 25.93
N LEU A 533 16.32 0.86 25.88
CA LEU A 533 15.44 0.69 24.72
C LEU A 533 14.54 1.93 24.52
N MET A 534 13.94 2.43 25.60
CA MET A 534 13.08 3.60 25.55
C MET A 534 13.82 4.89 25.17
N THR A 535 15.09 5.02 25.52
CA THR A 535 15.90 6.14 25.01
C THR A 535 16.02 6.05 23.49
N MET A 536 16.21 4.85 22.96
CA MET A 536 16.41 4.63 21.53
C MET A 536 15.13 4.79 20.72
N VAL A 537 14.02 4.15 21.12
CA VAL A 537 12.78 4.08 20.32
C VAL A 537 11.53 4.59 21.04
N GLY A 538 11.70 5.17 22.22
CA GLY A 538 10.59 5.59 23.08
C GLY A 538 9.67 4.45 23.47
N GLY A 539 8.39 4.78 23.62
CA GLY A 539 7.33 3.79 23.84
C GLY A 539 6.61 3.40 22.56
N HIS A 540 7.22 3.56 21.37
CA HIS A 540 6.55 3.31 20.12
C HIS A 540 6.11 1.83 20.01
N PRO A 541 4.80 1.51 19.95
CA PRO A 541 4.32 0.14 20.11
C PRO A 541 4.92 -0.88 19.15
N TYR A 542 5.02 -0.53 17.87
CA TYR A 542 5.61 -1.40 16.85
C TYR A 542 7.13 -1.57 17.03
N LEU A 543 7.91 -0.49 17.12
CA LEU A 543 9.38 -0.57 17.30
C LEU A 543 9.79 -1.33 18.57
N VAL A 544 9.04 -1.14 19.67
CA VAL A 544 9.24 -1.92 20.91
C VAL A 544 8.97 -3.39 20.66
N ARG A 545 7.85 -3.75 20.03
CA ARG A 545 7.50 -5.15 19.72
C ARG A 545 8.52 -5.81 18.78
N VAL A 546 9.06 -5.10 17.78
CA VAL A 546 10.13 -5.59 16.90
C VAL A 546 11.41 -5.87 17.68
N ALA A 547 11.83 -4.96 18.56
CA ALA A 547 12.98 -5.20 19.43
C ALA A 547 12.78 -6.44 20.32
N LEU A 548 11.68 -6.49 21.06
CA LEU A 548 11.41 -7.59 21.99
C LEU A 548 11.30 -8.94 21.27
N TYR A 549 10.73 -8.97 20.06
CA TYR A 549 10.68 -10.19 19.24
C TYR A 549 12.08 -10.72 18.91
N HIS A 550 12.97 -9.89 18.36
CA HIS A 550 14.33 -10.34 17.98
C HIS A 550 15.21 -10.69 19.19
N LEU A 551 15.01 -9.99 20.32
CA LEU A 551 15.71 -10.26 21.57
C LEU A 551 15.23 -11.57 22.22
N ALA A 552 13.92 -11.84 22.19
CA ALA A 552 13.34 -13.09 22.72
C ALA A 552 13.80 -14.32 21.94
N GLN A 553 13.98 -14.18 20.62
CA GLN A 553 14.50 -15.24 19.75
C GLN A 553 16.02 -15.49 19.92
N GLN A 554 16.70 -14.75 20.80
CA GLN A 554 18.16 -14.80 21.03
C GLN A 554 19.00 -14.56 19.76
N GLN A 555 18.43 -13.92 18.74
CA GLN A 555 19.13 -13.62 17.49
C GLN A 555 20.07 -12.40 17.63
N LEU A 556 19.78 -11.51 18.59
CA LEU A 556 20.50 -10.26 18.83
C LEU A 556 20.64 -10.01 20.34
N SER A 557 21.74 -9.39 20.76
CA SER A 557 21.87 -8.80 22.09
C SER A 557 21.32 -7.36 22.09
N LEU A 558 20.90 -6.86 23.25
CA LEU A 558 20.42 -5.47 23.38
C LEU A 558 21.50 -4.46 22.95
N GLU A 559 22.76 -4.70 23.33
CA GLU A 559 23.89 -3.85 22.92
C GLU A 559 24.05 -3.81 21.39
N LYS A 560 24.01 -4.99 20.74
CA LYS A 560 24.13 -5.06 19.28
C LYS A 560 22.94 -4.41 18.58
N LEU A 561 21.72 -4.62 19.10
CA LEU A 561 20.50 -3.98 18.61
C LEU A 561 20.63 -2.46 18.68
N LEU A 562 20.99 -1.90 19.83
CA LEU A 562 21.13 -0.45 19.99
C LEU A 562 22.21 0.14 19.07
N SER A 563 23.33 -0.56 18.87
CA SER A 563 24.41 -0.11 17.98
C SER A 563 24.03 -0.13 16.48
N THR A 564 23.16 -1.06 16.07
CA THR A 564 22.75 -1.23 14.66
C THR A 564 21.41 -0.59 14.35
N ALA A 565 20.61 -0.26 15.37
CA ALA A 565 19.29 0.34 15.25
C ALA A 565 19.23 1.59 14.34
N PRO A 566 20.18 2.55 14.39
CA PRO A 566 20.13 3.75 13.55
C PRO A 566 20.79 3.54 12.18
N THR A 567 20.79 2.31 11.66
CA THR A 567 21.43 1.98 10.38
C THR A 567 20.46 1.26 9.46
N GLU A 568 20.71 1.32 8.15
CA GLU A 568 19.94 0.58 7.12
C GLU A 568 19.97 -0.94 7.33
N ALA A 569 21.02 -1.47 7.96
CA ALA A 569 21.17 -2.89 8.27
C ALA A 569 20.48 -3.29 9.58
N GLY A 570 20.01 -2.33 10.37
CA GLY A 570 19.32 -2.57 11.62
C GLY A 570 17.89 -3.07 11.45
N ILE A 571 17.32 -3.60 12.52
CA ILE A 571 15.93 -4.11 12.56
C ILE A 571 14.86 -3.04 12.25
N TYR A 572 15.24 -1.76 12.28
CA TYR A 572 14.36 -0.62 12.01
C TYR A 572 14.58 0.00 10.62
N GLY A 573 15.41 -0.60 9.76
CA GLY A 573 15.76 -0.04 8.45
C GLY A 573 14.53 0.34 7.60
N ASP A 574 13.53 -0.54 7.52
CA ASP A 574 12.30 -0.29 6.74
C ASP A 574 11.51 0.92 7.27
N HIS A 575 11.39 1.02 8.59
CA HIS A 575 10.71 2.13 9.27
C HIS A 575 11.39 3.47 8.97
N LEU A 576 12.73 3.49 9.11
CA LEU A 576 13.55 4.67 8.87
C LEU A 576 13.50 5.09 7.40
N ARG A 577 13.61 4.12 6.49
CA ARG A 577 13.59 4.34 5.04
C ARG A 577 12.25 4.90 4.57
N ARG A 578 11.14 4.41 5.10
CA ARG A 578 9.81 4.97 4.80
C ARG A 578 9.75 6.45 5.19
N HIS A 579 10.18 6.80 6.39
CA HIS A 579 10.22 8.20 6.81
C HIS A 579 11.17 9.05 5.96
N LEU A 580 12.36 8.53 5.63
CA LEU A 580 13.30 9.19 4.74
C LEU A 580 12.68 9.45 3.36
N TRP A 581 12.00 8.46 2.78
CA TRP A 581 11.29 8.61 1.52
C TRP A 581 10.26 9.74 1.60
N THR A 582 9.37 9.72 2.60
CA THR A 582 8.34 10.76 2.75
C THR A 582 8.95 12.15 2.90
N LEU A 583 10.05 12.28 3.66
CA LEU A 583 10.74 13.55 3.82
C LEU A 583 11.37 14.05 2.51
N GLN A 584 11.91 13.15 1.67
CA GLN A 584 12.47 13.54 0.38
C GLN A 584 11.42 14.04 -0.62
N GLN A 585 10.20 13.52 -0.54
CA GLN A 585 9.08 14.03 -1.34
C GLN A 585 8.62 15.44 -0.90
N HIS A 586 9.03 15.89 0.30
CA HIS A 586 8.67 17.19 0.87
C HIS A 586 9.92 17.94 1.38
N PRO A 587 10.68 18.60 0.49
CA PRO A 587 11.95 19.24 0.83
C PRO A 587 11.86 20.24 1.98
N GLU A 588 10.74 20.97 2.13
CA GLU A 588 10.54 21.89 3.25
C GLU A 588 10.45 21.16 4.61
N LEU A 589 9.81 19.98 4.65
CA LEU A 589 9.74 19.14 5.86
C LEU A 589 11.09 18.53 6.17
N ALA A 590 11.80 18.06 5.14
CA ALA A 590 13.17 17.56 5.27
C ALA A 590 14.09 18.62 5.89
N ALA A 591 14.07 19.83 5.35
CA ALA A 591 14.89 20.94 5.87
C ALA A 591 14.54 21.33 7.30
N ALA A 592 13.24 21.33 7.64
CA ALA A 592 12.79 21.60 8.99
C ALA A 592 13.25 20.50 9.96
N PHE A 593 13.10 19.23 9.59
CA PHE A 593 13.49 18.11 10.46
C PHE A 593 15.01 18.01 10.65
N ALA A 594 15.80 18.31 9.61
CA ALA A 594 17.26 18.41 9.70
C ALA A 594 17.71 19.38 10.81
N LYS A 595 17.06 20.56 10.91
CA LYS A 595 17.33 21.53 11.98
C LYS A 595 17.06 20.96 13.37
N VAL A 596 15.96 20.21 13.52
CA VAL A 596 15.55 19.60 14.79
C VAL A 596 16.51 18.51 15.23
N VAL A 597 16.99 17.69 14.29
CA VAL A 597 17.89 16.56 14.56
C VAL A 597 19.31 17.01 14.93
N ILE A 598 19.80 18.11 14.35
CA ILE A 598 21.12 18.67 14.66
C ILE A 598 21.11 19.42 16.01
N ALA A 599 19.99 20.05 16.37
CA ALA A 599 19.90 20.86 17.57
C ALA A 599 19.90 20.03 18.86
N LYS A 600 20.73 20.44 19.83
CA LYS A 600 20.77 19.84 21.18
C LYS A 600 19.59 20.26 22.05
N GLU A 601 18.98 21.39 21.74
CA GLU A 601 17.85 21.97 22.48
C GLU A 601 16.60 22.00 21.60
N PRO A 602 15.38 22.10 22.20
CA PRO A 602 14.16 22.27 21.44
C PRO A 602 14.23 23.45 20.46
N VAL A 603 13.78 23.23 19.22
CA VAL A 603 13.81 24.21 18.13
C VAL A 603 12.43 24.74 17.87
N GLU A 604 12.30 26.05 17.65
CA GLU A 604 11.04 26.62 17.17
C GLU A 604 10.97 26.47 15.65
N LEU A 605 9.85 25.91 15.17
CA LEU A 605 9.57 25.75 13.75
C LEU A 605 8.28 26.48 13.41
N GLU A 606 8.10 26.78 12.12
CA GLU A 606 6.81 27.22 11.60
C GLU A 606 5.71 26.22 11.98
N SER A 607 4.57 26.71 12.45
CA SER A 607 3.52 25.87 13.05
C SER A 607 3.03 24.76 12.13
N VAL A 608 2.92 25.01 10.83
CA VAL A 608 2.50 23.99 9.84
C VAL A 608 3.53 22.87 9.73
N LEU A 609 4.83 23.20 9.68
CA LEU A 609 5.91 22.22 9.59
C LEU A 609 6.04 21.44 10.91
N ALA A 610 5.97 22.12 12.05
CA ALA A 610 5.98 21.52 13.38
C ALA A 610 4.85 20.50 13.53
N PHE A 611 3.63 20.89 13.12
CA PHE A 611 2.45 20.04 13.17
C PHE A 611 2.58 18.83 12.26
N LYS A 612 3.03 19.00 11.02
CA LYS A 612 3.23 17.89 10.06
C LYS A 612 4.24 16.88 10.59
N LEU A 613 5.41 17.33 11.04
CA LEU A 613 6.44 16.46 11.60
C LEU A 613 5.95 15.74 12.87
N HIS A 614 5.18 16.42 13.71
CA HIS A 614 4.59 15.81 14.91
C HIS A 614 3.56 14.74 14.54
N SER A 615 2.73 15.02 13.53
CA SER A 615 1.71 14.11 13.03
C SER A 615 2.30 12.87 12.35
N MET A 616 3.53 12.97 11.84
CA MET A 616 4.35 11.85 11.37
C MET A 616 5.00 11.04 12.51
N GLY A 617 4.90 11.49 13.76
CA GLY A 617 5.57 10.89 14.90
C GLY A 617 7.08 11.14 14.98
N LEU A 618 7.64 11.98 14.09
CA LEU A 618 9.08 12.26 14.02
C LEU A 618 9.57 13.23 15.10
N VAL A 619 8.69 14.13 15.55
CA VAL A 619 8.99 15.10 16.61
C VAL A 619 7.93 15.10 17.73
N GLN A 620 8.38 15.48 18.92
CA GLN A 620 7.54 15.78 20.07
C GLN A 620 7.51 17.29 20.32
N LEU A 621 6.34 17.80 20.69
CA LEU A 621 6.13 19.20 21.06
C LEU A 621 6.48 19.44 22.54
N ARG A 622 7.29 20.45 22.81
CA ARG A 622 7.59 20.99 24.14
C ARG A 622 7.26 22.48 24.16
N GLY A 623 6.04 22.81 24.56
CA GLY A 623 5.50 24.16 24.36
C GLY A 623 5.43 24.48 22.87
N ASN A 624 6.00 25.61 22.44
CA ASN A 624 6.05 26.02 21.03
C ASN A 624 7.28 25.48 20.27
N LYS A 625 8.10 24.67 20.92
CA LYS A 625 9.32 24.11 20.34
C LYS A 625 9.16 22.62 20.09
N VAL A 626 9.97 22.07 19.19
CA VAL A 626 10.01 20.66 18.83
C VAL A 626 11.36 20.02 19.15
N MET A 627 11.34 18.74 19.45
CA MET A 627 12.53 17.89 19.53
C MET A 627 12.28 16.57 18.78
N PRO A 628 13.33 15.84 18.34
CA PRO A 628 13.15 14.49 17.82
C PRO A 628 12.41 13.62 18.84
N SER A 629 11.48 12.79 18.39
CA SER A 629 10.72 11.92 19.31
C SER A 629 11.64 10.96 20.06
N PHE A 630 12.59 10.35 19.35
CA PHE A 630 13.51 9.34 19.89
C PHE A 630 14.95 9.56 19.41
N GLU A 631 15.89 8.97 20.14
CA GLU A 631 17.30 9.02 19.79
C GLU A 631 17.60 8.27 18.48
N LEU A 632 16.83 7.24 18.15
CA LEU A 632 16.90 6.54 16.86
C LEU A 632 16.83 7.51 15.68
N TYR A 633 15.84 8.40 15.68
CA TYR A 633 15.69 9.39 14.61
C TYR A 633 16.83 10.41 14.62
N ARG A 634 17.27 10.85 15.80
CA ARG A 634 18.40 11.76 15.90
C ARG A 634 19.65 11.17 15.25
N GLN A 635 19.99 9.93 15.58
CA GLN A 635 21.21 9.28 15.09
C GLN A 635 21.14 8.99 13.59
N TYR A 636 20.04 8.41 13.11
CA TYR A 636 19.90 8.05 11.70
C TYR A 636 19.83 9.30 10.79
N PHE A 637 18.99 10.28 11.11
CA PHE A 637 18.79 11.46 10.25
C PHE A 637 19.88 12.54 10.40
N SER A 638 20.75 12.46 11.42
CA SER A 638 21.94 13.31 11.51
C SER A 638 23.09 12.79 10.66
N ALA A 639 23.24 11.46 10.57
CA ALA A 639 24.23 10.81 9.72
C ALA A 639 23.85 10.87 8.23
N THR A 640 22.54 10.93 7.94
CA THR A 640 22.03 11.05 6.58
C THR A 640 22.31 12.45 6.04
N ARG A 641 23.18 12.55 5.03
CA ARG A 641 23.32 13.79 4.25
C ARG A 641 22.05 13.96 3.43
N TRP A 642 21.13 14.78 3.93
CA TRP A 642 20.06 15.38 3.15
C TRP A 642 20.66 15.85 1.83
N GLY A 643 20.15 15.39 0.69
CA GLY A 643 20.58 15.79 -0.66
C GLY A 643 20.29 17.27 -0.97
N MET A 644 20.58 18.17 -0.03
CA MET A 644 20.67 19.59 -0.28
C MET A 644 21.95 19.81 -1.06
N GLY A 645 21.82 20.08 -2.35
CA GLY A 645 22.91 20.68 -3.10
C GLY A 645 23.43 21.88 -2.32
N ASN A 646 24.73 21.86 -2.02
CA ASN A 646 25.43 22.98 -1.43
C ASN A 646 25.28 24.18 -2.39
N GLY A 647 24.32 25.05 -2.11
CA GLY A 647 24.27 26.40 -2.61
C GLY A 647 24.94 27.32 -1.60
N GLU A 648 26.27 27.25 -1.53
CA GLU A 648 27.13 28.36 -1.12
C GLU A 648 28.25 28.55 -2.15
#